data_AF-A0A0W1JF59-F1
#
_entry.id   AF-A0A0W1JF59-F1
#
_cell.length_a   1.000
_cell.length_b   1.000
_cell.length_c   1.000
_cell.angle_alpha   90.00
_cell.angle_beta   90.00
_cell.angle_gamma   90.00
#
_symmetry.space_group_name_H-M   'P 1'
#
loop_
_entity.id
_entity.type
_entity.pdbx_description
1 polymer ?
#
loop_
_entity_poly.entity_id
_entity_poly.type
_entity_poly.pdbx_seq_one_letter_code
_entity_poly.pdbx_strand_id
1 'polypeptide(L)'
;MIETVMTSSVLILIVVALRQLLRGRISSRLQYALWLLVAIRLLLPFSLFESPISVLNALPKQPGGFVTVVPTTIPNPATLATSSNPAVPADPANPINPVNPVKGIEPIGIQTAQNNNTVTNAAAHKTDYGAMATYLWLGGILASGGVFVMANVRLSRKLRRSRQRVHNASCPLAVYVTEDLPSPCLYGLWKPSIYLTPPSLADEQRITHVIAHELTHYRHGDHIWSLVRVLCLCIHWFNPLVWLAVVLSRQDSELACDEGTLRVLGEKNRMAYGKTLIEMMTASPKPADLFYCATTMTGGKGEITERIKRIAQQPRMLGITVVAVLLIAAVAIAGTFGGAHSEAATGELSPAEALWRERTNYVGDNSAVGRLIGLLPVPEGVQYDHFKLHTGEQPYDIELVYSVSSEVLKQYDTEEARQDNPFRQNALILLALVDNAGGIRATLTDGQREVGFINGREWADYTVGEDVRNYAESPEKLQELMGFSFASGVATQVRTHIEGGTLVYDSSGIVIKDIESQNLHGFNIKGKVMLISDPKRVTLAVTEEIGTVEEKLTDMVSRSGAIAGINAGGIYLSLEEGNEVFPDGITVQNGEVVYNNAGDQAVEFIGLDAEGKLITGPMNVQEIKEKNIQEGVGFSPPLADNGTTLVREGKPAVPGDGGWGIAPRAGIGQRADGTLIFMVIDGRDPDWSIGATLKDMENLFLEYGAVEAVNLSGGSMVEMVYDGKVLNKVSNIFGERPIPTGFVVMP
;
A
#
# COMPACT_ATOMS: atom_id res chain seq x y z
N MET A 1 -17.62 6.65 9.20
CA MET A 1 -17.85 6.78 10.66
C MET A 1 -16.94 7.84 11.29
N ILE A 2 -15.61 7.74 11.14
CA ILE A 2 -14.64 8.70 11.73
C ILE A 2 -14.94 10.14 11.28
N GLU A 3 -15.15 10.35 9.99
CA GLU A 3 -15.58 11.65 9.40
C GLU A 3 -16.81 12.23 10.10
N THR A 4 -17.87 11.43 10.27
CA THR A 4 -19.11 11.83 10.95
C THR A 4 -18.85 12.24 12.39
N VAL A 5 -18.01 11.50 13.12
CA VAL A 5 -17.64 11.80 14.52
C VAL A 5 -16.86 13.11 14.60
N MET A 6 -15.89 13.33 13.71
CA MET A 6 -15.06 14.53 13.71
C MET A 6 -15.86 15.78 13.35
N THR A 7 -16.57 15.76 12.22
CA THR A 7 -17.38 16.90 11.76
C THR A 7 -18.49 17.26 12.75
N SER A 8 -19.15 16.27 13.36
CA SER A 8 -20.16 16.50 14.42
C SER A 8 -19.53 17.11 15.68
N SER A 9 -18.33 16.66 16.06
CA SER A 9 -17.61 17.17 17.23
C SER A 9 -17.21 18.64 17.05
N VAL A 10 -16.72 19.01 15.86
CA VAL A 10 -16.43 20.41 15.52
C VAL A 10 -17.70 21.26 15.54
N LEU A 11 -18.80 20.77 14.97
CA LEU A 11 -20.09 21.48 15.01
C LEU A 11 -20.57 21.73 16.44
N ILE A 12 -20.47 20.73 17.32
CA ILE A 12 -20.82 20.87 18.74
C ILE A 12 -19.98 21.98 19.38
N LEU A 13 -18.67 21.99 19.17
CA LEU A 13 -17.78 23.01 19.73
C LEU A 13 -18.12 24.43 19.23
N ILE A 14 -18.44 24.57 17.94
CA ILE A 14 -18.88 25.86 17.36
C ILE A 14 -20.17 26.33 18.03
N VAL A 15 -21.18 25.45 18.17
CA VAL A 15 -22.45 25.81 18.83
C VAL A 15 -22.24 26.15 20.30
N VAL A 16 -21.37 25.43 21.02
CA VAL A 16 -21.00 25.76 22.40
C VAL A 16 -20.31 27.13 22.50
N ALA A 17 -19.39 27.44 21.58
CA ALA A 17 -18.72 28.73 21.53
C ALA A 17 -19.70 29.87 21.23
N LEU A 18 -20.58 29.68 20.23
CA LEU A 18 -21.64 30.63 19.89
C LEU A 18 -22.58 30.88 21.07
N ARG A 19 -22.97 29.82 21.78
CA ARG A 19 -23.80 29.91 22.98
C ARG A 19 -23.15 30.81 24.04
N GLN A 20 -21.85 30.68 24.26
CA GLN A 20 -21.11 31.48 25.24
C GLN A 20 -20.91 32.93 24.79
N LEU A 21 -20.51 33.14 23.54
CA LEU A 21 -20.25 34.48 22.97
C LEU A 21 -21.52 35.33 22.85
N LEU A 22 -22.66 34.69 22.58
CA LEU A 22 -23.94 35.35 22.35
C LEU A 22 -24.86 35.29 23.58
N ARG A 23 -24.31 34.89 24.73
CA ARG A 23 -25.06 34.82 25.99
C ARG A 23 -25.62 36.21 26.35
N GLY A 24 -26.94 36.28 26.53
CA GLY A 24 -27.66 37.52 26.83
C GLY A 24 -27.98 38.40 25.60
N ARG A 25 -27.49 38.08 24.40
CA ARG A 25 -27.70 38.90 23.19
C ARG A 25 -28.72 38.33 22.21
N ILE A 26 -29.00 37.03 22.29
CA ILE A 26 -29.98 36.34 21.46
C ILE A 26 -31.09 35.71 22.32
N SER A 27 -32.27 35.54 21.71
CA SER A 27 -33.40 34.86 22.36
C SER A 27 -33.04 33.41 22.71
N SER A 28 -33.58 32.92 23.82
CA SER A 28 -33.34 31.55 24.28
C SER A 28 -33.90 30.54 23.27
N ARG A 29 -34.97 30.90 22.56
CA ARG A 29 -35.52 30.09 21.46
C ARG A 29 -34.55 29.91 20.30
N LEU A 30 -33.85 30.96 19.89
CA LEU A 30 -32.86 30.84 18.81
C LEU A 30 -31.64 30.03 19.27
N GLN A 31 -31.19 30.23 20.51
CA GLN A 31 -30.13 29.40 21.11
C GLN A 31 -30.51 27.92 21.10
N TYR A 32 -31.74 27.63 21.49
CA TYR A 32 -32.24 26.27 21.48
C TYR A 32 -32.33 25.68 20.06
N ALA A 33 -32.79 26.48 19.08
CA ALA A 33 -32.90 26.06 17.69
C ALA A 33 -31.55 25.69 17.04
N LEU A 34 -30.42 26.27 17.47
CA LEU A 34 -29.08 25.92 16.94
C LEU A 34 -28.73 24.44 17.16
N TRP A 35 -29.27 23.81 18.22
CA TRP A 35 -29.07 22.39 18.47
C TRP A 35 -29.73 21.48 17.42
N LEU A 36 -30.64 22.00 16.59
CA LEU A 36 -31.20 21.27 15.45
C LEU A 36 -30.14 20.91 14.42
N LEU A 37 -29.19 21.81 14.18
CA LEU A 37 -28.07 21.56 13.28
C LEU A 37 -27.22 20.38 13.76
N VAL A 38 -26.93 20.37 15.06
CA VAL A 38 -26.18 19.28 15.71
C VAL A 38 -26.96 17.97 15.64
N ALA A 39 -28.26 17.98 15.96
CA ALA A 39 -29.09 16.79 15.93
C ALA A 39 -29.21 16.19 14.52
N ILE A 40 -29.44 17.02 13.50
CA ILE A 40 -29.49 16.57 12.10
C ILE A 40 -28.14 15.96 11.70
N ARG A 41 -27.00 16.59 12.06
CA ARG A 41 -25.68 16.07 11.71
C ARG A 41 -25.36 14.73 12.36
N LEU A 42 -25.75 14.55 13.62
CA LEU A 42 -25.53 13.32 14.38
C LEU A 42 -26.41 12.15 13.90
N LEU A 43 -27.60 12.44 13.38
CA LEU A 43 -28.56 11.44 12.89
C LEU A 43 -28.40 11.10 11.41
N LEU A 44 -27.87 12.02 10.59
CA LEU A 44 -27.61 11.79 9.17
C LEU A 44 -26.13 11.43 8.96
N PRO A 45 -25.78 10.14 8.73
CA PRO A 45 -24.40 9.72 8.59
C PRO A 45 -23.78 10.08 7.22
N PHE A 46 -24.56 10.63 6.29
CA PHE A 46 -24.13 11.00 4.95
C PHE A 46 -23.93 12.51 4.79
N SER A 47 -22.96 12.91 3.98
CA SER A 47 -22.73 14.29 3.56
C SER A 47 -23.81 14.68 2.54
N LEU A 48 -24.37 15.89 2.66
CA LEU A 48 -25.56 16.28 1.91
C LEU A 48 -25.23 17.02 0.59
N PHE A 49 -24.03 17.58 0.50
CA PHE A 49 -23.54 18.36 -0.63
C PHE A 49 -22.01 18.41 -0.55
N GLU A 50 -21.33 18.69 -1.67
CA GLU A 50 -19.88 18.97 -1.67
C GLU A 50 -19.66 20.43 -1.28
N SER A 51 -18.61 20.73 -0.49
CA SER A 51 -18.31 22.13 -0.15
C SER A 51 -16.81 22.42 -0.02
N PRO A 52 -16.34 23.56 -0.56
CA PRO A 52 -14.93 23.93 -0.52
C PRO A 52 -14.46 24.31 0.89
N ILE A 53 -15.40 24.58 1.81
CA ILE A 53 -15.14 24.98 3.20
C ILE A 53 -15.26 23.77 4.15
N SER A 54 -15.34 22.54 3.62
CA SER A 54 -15.45 21.34 4.45
C SER A 54 -14.28 21.22 5.42
N VAL A 55 -14.57 20.91 6.69
CA VAL A 55 -13.57 20.58 7.73
C VAL A 55 -12.69 19.40 7.29
N LEU A 56 -13.21 18.55 6.39
CA LEU A 56 -12.49 17.41 5.83
C LEU A 56 -11.38 17.81 4.86
N ASN A 57 -11.45 19.01 4.27
CA ASN A 57 -10.39 19.54 3.41
C ASN A 57 -9.15 19.97 4.22
N ALA A 58 -9.30 20.25 5.53
CA ALA A 58 -8.21 20.66 6.42
C ALA A 58 -7.49 19.47 7.09
N LEU A 59 -7.97 18.24 6.88
CA LEU A 59 -7.34 17.02 7.37
C LEU A 59 -6.45 16.43 6.27
N PRO A 60 -5.25 15.92 6.59
CA PRO A 60 -4.48 15.14 5.63
C PRO A 60 -5.34 13.96 5.19
N LYS A 61 -5.65 13.90 3.88
CA LYS A 61 -6.41 12.80 3.28
C LYS A 61 -5.73 11.50 3.71
N GLN A 62 -6.46 10.64 4.42
CA GLN A 62 -5.99 9.29 4.71
C GLN A 62 -5.83 8.60 3.36
N PRO A 63 -4.63 8.10 2.99
CA PRO A 63 -4.45 7.33 1.78
C PRO A 63 -5.42 6.12 1.84
N GLY A 64 -6.09 5.87 0.71
CA GLY A 64 -7.00 4.74 0.59
C GLY A 64 -6.27 3.44 0.90
N GLY A 65 -6.93 2.57 1.66
CA GLY A 65 -6.49 1.20 1.93
C GLY A 65 -5.30 1.10 2.87
N PHE A 66 -5.45 0.30 3.94
CA PHE A 66 -4.31 -0.14 4.73
C PHE A 66 -3.33 -0.91 3.82
N VAL A 67 -2.21 -0.30 3.49
CA VAL A 67 -1.04 -1.01 2.97
C VAL A 67 -0.61 -1.99 4.04
N THR A 68 -0.81 -3.29 3.79
CA THR A 68 -0.19 -4.33 4.60
C THR A 68 1.30 -4.28 4.29
N VAL A 69 2.09 -3.61 5.13
CA VAL A 69 3.53 -3.86 5.17
C VAL A 69 3.66 -5.30 5.64
N VAL A 70 4.04 -6.21 4.74
CA VAL A 70 4.56 -7.52 5.13
C VAL A 70 6.03 -7.27 5.47
N PRO A 71 6.44 -7.34 6.75
CA PRO A 71 7.86 -7.37 7.05
C PRO A 71 8.38 -8.71 6.54
N THR A 72 9.33 -8.70 5.62
CA THR A 72 10.09 -9.90 5.26
C THR A 72 11.01 -10.24 6.43
N THR A 73 10.47 -10.85 7.49
CA THR A 73 11.30 -11.53 8.48
C THR A 73 11.80 -12.82 7.86
N ILE A 74 13.07 -12.82 7.44
CA ILE A 74 13.85 -14.01 7.10
C ILE A 74 13.72 -14.99 8.28
N PRO A 75 13.23 -16.24 8.07
CA PRO A 75 13.31 -17.26 9.10
C PRO A 75 14.78 -17.61 9.34
N ASN A 76 15.21 -17.47 10.59
CA ASN A 76 16.54 -17.86 11.05
C ASN A 76 16.74 -19.38 10.83
N PRO A 77 17.74 -19.84 10.04
CA PRO A 77 17.98 -21.26 9.82
C PRO A 77 18.80 -21.82 10.99
N ALA A 78 18.16 -21.99 12.14
CA ALA A 78 18.76 -22.71 13.26
C ALA A 78 17.66 -23.37 14.09
N THR A 79 17.14 -24.49 13.61
CA THR A 79 16.68 -25.66 14.41
C THR A 79 16.06 -26.70 13.50
N LEU A 80 16.88 -27.59 12.94
CA LEU A 80 16.52 -28.98 12.60
C LEU A 80 17.80 -29.76 12.29
N ALA A 81 18.68 -29.82 13.29
CA ALA A 81 19.70 -30.86 13.35
C ALA A 81 19.28 -31.82 14.46
N THR A 82 18.65 -32.95 14.10
CA THR A 82 19.00 -34.25 14.67
C THR A 82 18.27 -35.43 14.00
N SER A 83 19.08 -36.43 13.68
CA SER A 83 18.78 -37.85 13.45
C SER A 83 18.28 -38.27 12.07
N SER A 84 19.24 -38.51 11.18
CA SER A 84 19.24 -39.74 10.40
C SER A 84 20.68 -40.23 10.26
N ASN A 85 21.05 -41.27 11.01
CA ASN A 85 22.22 -42.09 10.68
C ASN A 85 21.73 -43.46 10.19
N PRO A 86 22.51 -44.14 9.32
CA PRO A 86 22.02 -45.05 8.30
C PRO A 86 21.79 -46.48 8.79
N ALA A 87 20.91 -47.20 8.08
CA ALA A 87 20.62 -48.61 8.31
C ALA A 87 21.68 -49.54 7.69
N VAL A 88 22.07 -50.57 8.45
CA VAL A 88 22.72 -51.82 8.02
C VAL A 88 22.00 -52.98 8.75
N PRO A 89 21.83 -54.18 8.15
CA PRO A 89 20.62 -55.00 8.33
C PRO A 89 20.71 -56.19 9.31
N ALA A 90 19.52 -56.58 9.80
CA ALA A 90 18.96 -57.88 10.25
C ALA A 90 19.84 -59.01 10.86
N ASP A 91 19.47 -59.50 12.05
CA ASP A 91 19.07 -60.92 12.32
C ASP A 91 18.40 -61.10 13.72
N PRO A 92 17.64 -62.20 14.01
CA PRO A 92 16.60 -62.28 15.05
C PRO A 92 16.90 -63.26 16.21
N ALA A 93 16.31 -63.01 17.39
CA ALA A 93 15.94 -64.05 18.39
C ALA A 93 15.15 -63.47 19.59
N ASN A 94 13.82 -63.73 19.63
CA ASN A 94 12.99 -64.29 20.73
C ASN A 94 13.09 -63.75 22.21
N PRO A 95 12.08 -63.98 23.09
CA PRO A 95 10.67 -63.55 23.13
C PRO A 95 10.17 -63.06 24.54
N ILE A 96 8.84 -62.77 24.65
CA ILE A 96 7.96 -62.73 25.88
C ILE A 96 7.75 -61.32 26.52
N ASN A 97 6.69 -60.54 26.21
CA ASN A 97 5.26 -60.53 26.65
C ASN A 97 5.01 -60.21 28.15
N PRO A 98 3.82 -59.72 28.61
CA PRO A 98 2.64 -59.08 27.95
C PRO A 98 2.12 -57.81 28.75
N VAL A 99 1.16 -56.94 28.37
CA VAL A 99 -0.33 -57.00 28.35
C VAL A 99 -0.79 -55.53 28.10
N ASN A 100 -1.39 -55.15 26.95
CA ASN A 100 -2.83 -54.95 26.60
C ASN A 100 -3.67 -53.99 27.50
N PRO A 101 -4.71 -53.26 26.98
CA PRO A 101 -5.59 -53.63 25.85
C PRO A 101 -6.01 -52.51 24.84
N VAL A 102 -6.14 -52.82 23.53
CA VAL A 102 -7.39 -53.04 22.72
C VAL A 102 -8.15 -51.74 22.36
N LYS A 103 -8.44 -51.38 21.10
CA LYS A 103 -9.41 -51.92 20.10
C LYS A 103 -9.23 -51.01 18.85
N GLY A 104 -9.00 -51.44 17.61
CA GLY A 104 -9.76 -52.39 16.79
C GLY A 104 -10.88 -51.65 16.02
N ILE A 105 -10.78 -51.58 14.69
CA ILE A 105 -11.84 -51.69 13.64
C ILE A 105 -11.47 -50.88 12.36
N GLU A 106 -11.17 -51.60 11.27
CA GLU A 106 -11.61 -51.28 9.88
C GLU A 106 -13.01 -51.93 9.67
N PRO A 107 -13.91 -51.58 8.69
CA PRO A 107 -13.63 -51.19 7.29
C PRO A 107 -14.63 -50.21 6.55
N ILE A 108 -14.19 -49.74 5.36
CA ILE A 108 -14.86 -49.45 4.06
C ILE A 108 -16.26 -48.76 4.00
N GLY A 109 -16.38 -47.66 3.22
CA GLY A 109 -17.53 -47.42 2.31
C GLY A 109 -18.24 -46.05 2.29
N ILE A 110 -17.94 -45.24 1.24
CA ILE A 110 -18.75 -44.27 0.46
C ILE A 110 -19.99 -43.58 1.10
N GLN A 111 -19.98 -42.24 1.22
CA GLN A 111 -20.96 -41.32 0.56
C GLN A 111 -20.73 -39.81 0.81
N THR A 112 -20.86 -39.09 -0.30
CA THR A 112 -21.18 -37.67 -0.59
C THR A 112 -21.56 -36.68 0.53
N ALA A 113 -20.88 -35.53 0.42
CA ALA A 113 -21.32 -34.14 0.58
C ALA A 113 -21.66 -33.56 1.98
N GLN A 114 -21.00 -32.40 2.19
CA GLN A 114 -21.37 -31.24 2.99
C GLN A 114 -20.87 -31.10 4.43
N ASN A 115 -20.03 -30.06 4.56
CA ASN A 115 -19.86 -29.11 5.65
C ASN A 115 -19.04 -29.51 6.89
N ASN A 116 -17.90 -28.81 6.98
CA ASN A 116 -17.42 -28.05 8.15
C ASN A 116 -17.08 -28.87 9.41
N ASN A 117 -15.79 -29.10 9.70
CA ASN A 117 -14.81 -28.12 10.19
C ASN A 117 -13.60 -28.80 10.88
N THR A 118 -12.43 -28.18 10.67
CA THR A 118 -11.26 -28.05 11.59
C THR A 118 -10.52 -29.31 12.05
N VAL A 119 -9.20 -29.39 11.89
CA VAL A 119 -8.12 -28.87 12.78
C VAL A 119 -6.81 -29.24 12.05
N THR A 120 -5.71 -28.47 11.92
CA THR A 120 -5.25 -27.17 12.40
C THR A 120 -4.04 -26.79 11.54
N ASN A 121 -4.13 -25.70 10.79
CA ASN A 121 -2.95 -24.92 10.43
C ASN A 121 -3.04 -23.64 11.27
N ALA A 122 -1.96 -23.31 11.98
CA ALA A 122 -1.84 -22.05 12.70
C ALA A 122 -1.75 -20.90 11.67
N ALA A 123 -2.92 -20.53 11.14
CA ALA A 123 -3.13 -19.28 10.46
C ALA A 123 -3.00 -18.18 11.51
N ALA A 124 -2.10 -17.22 11.28
CA ALA A 124 -2.19 -15.94 11.94
C ALA A 124 -3.59 -15.37 11.63
N HIS A 125 -4.50 -15.43 12.59
CA HIS A 125 -5.76 -14.69 12.53
C HIS A 125 -5.40 -13.21 12.40
N LYS A 126 -5.42 -12.66 11.17
CA LYS A 126 -5.63 -11.22 10.99
C LYS A 126 -7.02 -10.95 11.57
N THR A 127 -7.07 -10.60 12.85
CA THR A 127 -8.31 -10.16 13.50
C THR A 127 -8.76 -8.93 12.74
N ASP A 128 -9.90 -9.03 12.04
CA ASP A 128 -10.50 -7.87 11.39
C ASP A 128 -11.03 -6.91 12.47
N TYR A 129 -10.16 -5.99 12.89
CA TYR A 129 -10.47 -4.97 13.89
C TYR A 129 -11.65 -4.09 13.46
N GLY A 130 -11.92 -3.96 12.16
CA GLY A 130 -13.06 -3.20 11.62
C GLY A 130 -14.39 -3.88 11.91
N ALA A 131 -14.47 -5.19 11.68
CA ALA A 131 -15.65 -5.98 12.04
C ALA A 131 -15.88 -5.98 13.56
N MET A 132 -14.82 -6.16 14.35
CA MET A 132 -14.91 -6.15 15.82
C MET A 132 -15.39 -4.80 16.37
N ALA A 133 -14.89 -3.68 15.83
CA ALA A 133 -15.35 -2.33 16.19
C ALA A 133 -16.82 -2.11 15.84
N THR A 134 -17.29 -2.65 14.70
CA THR A 134 -18.69 -2.55 14.28
C THR A 134 -19.62 -3.32 15.22
N TYR A 135 -19.24 -4.55 15.61
CA TYR A 135 -20.02 -5.33 16.58
C TYR A 135 -20.04 -4.69 17.97
N LEU A 136 -18.91 -4.13 18.43
CA LEU A 136 -18.85 -3.39 19.68
C LEU A 136 -19.75 -2.14 19.65
N TRP A 137 -19.75 -1.41 18.54
CA TRP A 137 -20.61 -0.25 18.34
C TRP A 137 -22.10 -0.62 18.36
N LEU A 138 -22.50 -1.66 17.62
CA LEU A 138 -23.87 -2.19 17.64
C LEU A 138 -24.28 -2.68 19.03
N GLY A 139 -23.38 -3.37 19.73
CA GLY A 139 -23.58 -3.82 21.11
C GLY A 139 -23.84 -2.64 22.06
N GLY A 140 -23.08 -1.56 21.93
CA GLY A 140 -23.29 -0.34 22.72
C GLY A 140 -24.60 0.39 22.42
N ILE A 141 -25.05 0.41 21.15
CA ILE A 141 -26.37 0.93 20.77
C ILE A 141 -27.48 0.11 21.43
N LEU A 142 -27.40 -1.22 21.36
CA LEU A 142 -28.39 -2.11 21.97
C LEU A 142 -28.43 -1.98 23.50
N ALA A 143 -27.27 -1.91 24.15
CA ALA A 143 -27.18 -1.76 25.60
C ALA A 143 -27.76 -0.41 26.06
N SER A 144 -27.33 0.71 25.46
CA SER A 144 -27.82 2.05 25.79
C SER A 144 -29.31 2.22 25.46
N GLY A 145 -29.76 1.71 24.31
CA GLY A 145 -31.16 1.67 23.93
C GLY A 145 -32.01 0.84 24.90
N GLY A 146 -31.50 -0.30 25.37
CA GLY A 146 -32.14 -1.11 26.40
C GLY A 146 -32.31 -0.38 27.73
N VAL A 147 -31.27 0.32 28.19
CA VAL A 147 -31.33 1.17 29.39
C VAL A 147 -32.39 2.27 29.24
N PHE A 148 -32.41 2.95 28.09
CA PHE A 148 -33.41 3.97 27.76
C PHE A 148 -34.85 3.43 27.81
N VAL A 149 -35.11 2.32 27.12
CA VAL A 149 -36.44 1.70 27.09
C VAL A 149 -36.85 1.29 28.49
N MET A 150 -35.95 0.65 29.24
CA MET A 150 -36.23 0.23 30.62
C MET A 150 -36.53 1.41 31.55
N ALA A 151 -35.76 2.49 31.46
CA ALA A 151 -35.98 3.71 32.26
C ALA A 151 -37.35 4.32 31.97
N ASN A 152 -37.73 4.47 30.70
CA ASN A 152 -39.02 5.06 30.31
C ASN A 152 -40.20 4.12 30.62
N VAL A 153 -40.05 2.81 30.47
CA VAL A 153 -41.10 1.85 30.86
C VAL A 153 -41.32 1.87 32.38
N ARG A 154 -40.25 1.93 33.19
CA ARG A 154 -40.35 2.06 34.65
C ARG A 154 -41.06 3.36 35.04
N LEU A 155 -40.69 4.48 34.44
CA LEU A 155 -41.34 5.78 34.67
C LEU A 155 -42.82 5.74 34.25
N SER A 156 -43.15 5.21 33.06
CA SER A 156 -44.55 5.10 32.61
C SER A 156 -45.37 4.21 33.54
N ARG A 157 -44.82 3.09 34.04
CA ARG A 157 -45.53 2.22 34.97
C ARG A 157 -45.78 2.91 36.29
N LYS A 158 -44.79 3.66 36.80
CA LYS A 158 -44.91 4.45 38.02
C LYS A 158 -46.03 5.50 37.89
N LEU A 159 -45.97 6.32 36.84
CA LEU A 159 -46.96 7.36 36.57
C LEU A 159 -48.38 6.81 36.37
N ARG A 160 -48.53 5.69 35.66
CA ARG A 160 -49.85 5.09 35.43
C ARG A 160 -50.48 4.47 36.67
N ARG A 161 -49.67 4.06 37.66
CA ARG A 161 -50.16 3.46 38.91
C ARG A 161 -50.69 4.49 39.90
N SER A 162 -50.04 5.65 40.02
CA SER A 162 -50.38 6.67 41.03
C SER A 162 -51.04 7.93 40.46
N ARG A 163 -51.50 7.92 39.19
CA ARG A 163 -52.17 9.08 38.58
C ARG A 163 -53.62 9.24 39.03
N GLN A 164 -53.99 10.46 39.41
CA GLN A 164 -55.38 10.90 39.56
C GLN A 164 -55.67 12.04 38.58
N ARG A 165 -56.80 12.02 37.87
CA ARG A 165 -57.10 12.99 36.82
C ARG A 165 -57.74 14.26 37.41
N VAL A 166 -57.17 15.42 37.10
CA VAL A 166 -57.75 16.72 37.46
C VAL A 166 -58.79 17.11 36.42
N HIS A 167 -60.05 17.26 36.82
CA HIS A 167 -61.17 17.50 35.89
C HIS A 167 -61.41 19.00 35.60
N ASN A 168 -60.90 19.90 36.44
CA ASN A 168 -61.15 21.35 36.37
C ASN A 168 -59.96 22.17 35.84
N ALA A 169 -59.04 21.58 35.07
CA ALA A 169 -57.94 22.32 34.48
C ALA A 169 -58.33 22.84 33.09
N SER A 170 -58.32 24.18 32.91
CA SER A 170 -58.48 24.83 31.60
C SER A 170 -57.25 24.59 30.71
N CYS A 171 -57.07 23.36 30.25
CA CYS A 171 -55.92 22.93 29.46
C CYS A 171 -56.36 21.98 28.32
N PRO A 172 -55.79 22.10 27.11
CA PRO A 172 -56.06 21.18 26.01
C PRO A 172 -55.49 19.77 26.23
N LEU A 173 -54.58 19.58 27.19
CA LEU A 173 -53.96 18.29 27.51
C LEU A 173 -54.56 17.67 28.77
N ALA A 174 -54.50 16.35 28.87
CA ALA A 174 -54.89 15.64 30.09
C ALA A 174 -53.91 15.96 31.23
N VAL A 175 -54.45 16.45 32.35
CA VAL A 175 -53.69 16.79 33.56
C VAL A 175 -53.92 15.72 34.64
N TYR A 176 -52.83 15.20 35.18
CA TYR A 176 -52.82 14.21 36.24
C TYR A 176 -52.02 14.72 37.44
N VAL A 177 -52.35 14.25 38.64
CA VAL A 177 -51.59 14.48 39.87
C VAL A 177 -50.99 13.16 40.33
N THR A 178 -49.74 13.18 40.78
CA THR A 178 -49.03 12.02 41.32
C THR A 178 -48.11 12.47 42.46
N GLU A 179 -48.07 11.69 43.55
CA GLU A 179 -47.26 12.01 44.74
C GLU A 179 -45.78 11.66 44.57
N ASP A 180 -45.45 10.77 43.63
CA ASP A 180 -44.13 10.15 43.55
C ASP A 180 -43.16 10.84 42.56
N LEU A 181 -43.39 12.10 42.21
CA LEU A 181 -42.56 12.87 41.29
C LEU A 181 -41.79 13.99 42.00
N PRO A 182 -40.50 14.20 41.67
CA PRO A 182 -39.70 15.28 42.26
C PRO A 182 -40.09 16.67 41.72
N SER A 183 -40.62 16.74 40.50
CA SER A 183 -41.08 17.98 39.87
C SER A 183 -42.24 17.70 38.92
N PRO A 184 -43.04 18.71 38.55
CA PRO A 184 -43.96 18.61 37.42
C PRO A 184 -43.22 18.20 36.15
N CYS A 185 -43.93 17.49 35.28
CA CYS A 185 -43.40 17.07 33.99
C CYS A 185 -44.48 16.85 32.93
N LEU A 186 -44.11 17.10 31.67
CA LEU A 186 -44.78 16.62 30.48
C LEU A 186 -44.21 15.24 30.13
N TYR A 187 -45.06 14.22 30.04
CA TYR A 187 -44.63 12.86 29.70
C TYR A 187 -45.58 12.18 28.72
N GLY A 188 -45.00 11.51 27.72
CA GLY A 188 -45.70 10.69 26.73
C GLY A 188 -45.36 11.10 25.29
N LEU A 189 -44.93 10.13 24.47
CA LEU A 189 -44.50 10.39 23.09
C LEU A 189 -45.69 10.59 22.14
N TRP A 190 -46.64 9.66 22.12
CA TRP A 190 -47.78 9.67 21.18
C TRP A 190 -49.04 10.35 21.76
N LYS A 191 -49.14 10.40 23.08
CA LYS A 191 -50.24 11.04 23.83
C LYS A 191 -49.66 11.77 25.05
N PRO A 192 -49.06 12.96 24.86
CA PRO A 192 -48.45 13.70 25.94
C PRO A 192 -49.50 14.10 26.99
N SER A 193 -49.13 13.99 28.25
CA SER A 193 -49.97 14.37 29.39
C SER A 193 -49.13 15.12 30.42
N ILE A 194 -49.75 16.07 31.12
CA ILE A 194 -49.09 16.88 32.14
C ILE A 194 -49.28 16.19 33.49
N TYR A 195 -48.19 15.99 34.22
CA TYR A 195 -48.19 15.43 35.56
C TYR A 195 -47.76 16.50 36.56
N LEU A 196 -48.63 16.81 37.51
CA LEU A 196 -48.42 17.78 38.58
C LEU A 196 -48.05 17.06 39.87
N THR A 197 -47.25 17.72 40.69
CA THR A 197 -46.93 17.28 42.06
C THR A 197 -47.88 17.94 43.06
N PRO A 198 -48.13 17.34 44.25
CA PRO A 198 -49.00 17.94 45.26
C PRO A 198 -48.64 19.39 45.65
N PRO A 199 -47.35 19.79 45.77
CA PRO A 199 -46.97 21.18 46.02
C PRO A 199 -47.43 22.17 44.93
N SER A 200 -47.62 21.70 43.69
CA SER A 200 -48.10 22.53 42.58
C SER A 200 -49.54 22.99 42.78
N LEU A 201 -50.33 22.26 43.59
CA LEU A 201 -51.75 22.53 43.83
C LEU A 201 -52.01 23.51 44.98
N ALA A 202 -50.96 24.02 45.62
CA ALA A 202 -51.08 24.85 46.82
C ALA A 202 -51.70 26.24 46.57
N ASP A 203 -51.62 26.76 45.34
CA ASP A 203 -52.14 28.07 44.95
C ASP A 203 -52.61 28.05 43.49
N GLU A 204 -53.73 28.69 43.17
CA GLU A 204 -54.29 28.80 41.84
C GLU A 204 -53.34 29.53 40.87
N GLN A 205 -52.57 30.52 41.36
CA GLN A 205 -51.52 31.16 40.56
C GLN A 205 -50.39 30.19 40.22
N ARG A 206 -49.97 29.34 41.17
CA ARG A 206 -48.92 28.32 40.94
C ARG A 206 -49.37 27.28 39.93
N ILE A 207 -50.61 26.78 40.04
CA ILE A 207 -51.19 25.85 39.06
C ILE A 207 -51.13 26.46 37.66
N THR A 208 -51.54 27.72 37.53
CA THR A 208 -51.55 28.43 36.25
C THR A 208 -50.14 28.59 35.67
N HIS A 209 -49.16 28.95 36.49
CA HIS A 209 -47.75 29.07 36.08
C HIS A 209 -47.16 27.73 35.62
N VAL A 210 -47.37 26.65 36.38
CA VAL A 210 -46.86 25.31 36.05
C VAL A 210 -47.53 24.77 34.79
N ILE A 211 -48.85 24.88 34.65
CA ILE A 211 -49.56 24.43 33.44
C ILE A 211 -49.11 25.24 32.21
N ALA A 212 -48.95 26.56 32.34
CA ALA A 212 -48.46 27.39 31.24
C ALA A 212 -47.03 27.01 30.81
N HIS A 213 -46.18 26.63 31.76
CA HIS A 213 -44.83 26.12 31.51
C HIS A 213 -44.85 24.78 30.76
N GLU A 214 -45.53 23.77 31.29
CA GLU A 214 -45.58 22.45 30.65
C GLU A 214 -46.31 22.47 29.29
N LEU A 215 -47.30 23.34 29.13
CA LEU A 215 -47.96 23.55 27.83
C LEU A 215 -47.02 24.22 26.82
N THR A 216 -46.11 25.08 27.27
CA THR A 216 -45.08 25.68 26.42
C THR A 216 -44.10 24.62 25.93
N HIS A 217 -43.68 23.69 26.79
CA HIS A 217 -42.89 22.52 26.38
C HIS A 217 -43.60 21.67 25.32
N TYR A 218 -44.92 21.45 25.47
CA TYR A 218 -45.69 20.73 24.46
C TYR A 218 -45.71 21.48 23.12
N ARG A 219 -45.93 22.80 23.12
CA ARG A 219 -45.92 23.64 21.92
C ARG A 219 -44.56 23.67 21.21
N HIS A 220 -43.47 23.62 21.97
CA HIS A 220 -42.11 23.53 21.41
C HIS A 220 -41.77 22.11 20.90
N GLY A 221 -42.57 21.09 21.24
CA GLY A 221 -42.29 19.70 20.86
C GLY A 221 -41.20 19.06 21.72
N ASP A 222 -41.00 19.51 22.96
CA ASP A 222 -39.86 19.07 23.78
C ASP A 222 -39.87 17.59 24.14
N HIS A 223 -41.05 16.96 24.14
CA HIS A 223 -41.21 15.51 24.22
C HIS A 223 -40.55 14.78 23.04
N ILE A 224 -40.61 15.32 21.81
CA ILE A 224 -39.92 14.76 20.64
C ILE A 224 -38.41 15.04 20.75
N TRP A 225 -38.03 16.26 21.15
CA TRP A 225 -36.63 16.61 21.36
C TRP A 225 -35.94 15.74 22.42
N SER A 226 -36.66 15.34 23.47
CA SER A 226 -36.15 14.41 24.47
C SER A 226 -35.79 13.06 23.84
N LEU A 227 -36.61 12.55 22.91
CA LEU A 227 -36.32 11.33 22.16
C LEU A 227 -35.11 11.52 21.23
N VAL A 228 -35.05 12.62 20.49
CA VAL A 228 -33.93 12.94 19.58
C VAL A 228 -32.60 12.96 20.32
N ARG A 229 -32.54 13.61 21.49
CA ARG A 229 -31.34 13.66 22.33
C ARG A 229 -30.89 12.26 22.75
N VAL A 230 -31.82 11.40 23.18
CA VAL A 230 -31.47 10.04 23.59
C VAL A 230 -31.05 9.17 22.41
N LEU A 231 -31.69 9.31 21.24
CA LEU A 231 -31.23 8.61 20.03
C LEU A 231 -29.79 9.00 19.67
N CYS A 232 -29.46 10.29 19.75
CA CYS A 232 -28.08 10.77 19.56
C CYS A 232 -27.12 10.16 20.58
N LEU A 233 -27.51 10.08 21.87
CA LEU A 233 -26.70 9.42 22.91
C LEU A 233 -26.53 7.93 22.66
N CYS A 234 -27.55 7.22 22.19
CA CYS A 234 -27.46 5.79 21.92
C CYS A 234 -26.52 5.50 20.75
N ILE A 235 -26.61 6.26 19.66
CA ILE A 235 -25.79 6.10 18.46
C ILE A 235 -24.32 6.47 18.75
N HIS A 236 -24.11 7.53 19.54
CA HIS A 236 -22.79 8.09 19.86
C HIS A 236 -22.43 7.93 21.33
N TRP A 237 -22.77 6.79 21.94
CA TRP A 237 -22.63 6.54 23.38
C TRP A 237 -21.20 6.74 23.89
N PHE A 238 -20.21 6.52 23.03
CA PHE A 238 -18.78 6.68 23.30
C PHE A 238 -18.28 8.13 23.22
N ASN A 239 -19.04 9.06 22.61
CA ASN A 239 -18.58 10.43 22.34
C ASN A 239 -18.95 11.40 23.47
N PRO A 240 -17.99 11.87 24.30
CA PRO A 240 -18.26 12.75 25.44
C PRO A 240 -18.82 14.13 25.04
N LEU A 241 -18.55 14.61 23.81
CA LEU A 241 -19.08 15.89 23.34
C LEU A 241 -20.58 15.81 23.06
N VAL A 242 -21.09 14.63 22.66
CA VAL A 242 -22.54 14.42 22.48
C VAL A 242 -23.25 14.44 23.85
N TRP A 243 -22.64 13.86 24.88
CA TRP A 243 -23.13 13.95 26.26
C TRP A 243 -23.22 15.41 26.73
N LEU A 244 -22.17 16.19 26.48
CA LEU A 244 -22.18 17.62 26.79
C LEU A 244 -23.28 18.36 26.01
N ALA A 245 -23.40 18.11 24.70
CA ALA A 245 -24.42 18.73 23.85
C ALA A 245 -25.84 18.48 24.35
N VAL A 246 -26.14 17.26 24.82
CA VAL A 246 -27.46 16.90 25.35
C VAL A 246 -27.75 17.62 26.66
N VAL A 247 -26.77 17.73 27.56
CA VAL A 247 -26.91 18.49 28.81
C VAL A 247 -27.18 19.97 28.52
N LEU A 248 -26.40 20.57 27.62
CA LEU A 248 -26.56 21.98 27.26
C LEU A 248 -27.87 22.26 26.51
N SER A 249 -28.26 21.37 25.59
CA SER A 249 -29.53 21.46 24.86
C SER A 249 -30.75 21.36 25.80
N ARG A 250 -30.68 20.59 26.88
CA ARG A 250 -31.73 20.53 27.90
C ARG A 250 -31.82 21.86 28.66
N GLN A 251 -30.70 22.41 29.11
CA GLN A 251 -30.67 23.73 29.77
C GLN A 251 -31.25 24.82 28.88
N ASP A 252 -30.89 24.83 27.60
CA ASP A 252 -31.37 25.84 26.65
C ASP A 252 -32.87 25.66 26.36
N SER A 253 -33.40 24.42 26.43
CA SER A 253 -34.85 24.17 26.31
C SER A 253 -35.65 24.72 27.49
N GLU A 254 -35.13 24.63 28.71
CA GLU A 254 -35.73 25.22 29.91
C GLU A 254 -35.77 26.76 29.81
N LEU A 255 -34.67 27.37 29.36
CA LEU A 255 -34.59 28.82 29.14
C LEU A 255 -35.56 29.30 28.05
N ALA A 256 -35.70 28.53 26.97
CA ALA A 256 -36.65 28.82 25.90
C ALA A 256 -38.11 28.66 26.37
N CYS A 257 -38.38 27.67 27.22
CA CYS A 257 -39.67 27.44 27.84
C CYS A 257 -40.05 28.56 28.81
N ASP A 258 -39.12 29.01 29.66
CA ASP A 258 -39.32 30.15 30.56
C ASP A 258 -39.66 31.42 29.78
N GLU A 259 -38.91 31.71 28.71
CA GLU A 259 -39.19 32.86 27.84
C GLU A 259 -40.58 32.75 27.17
N GLY A 260 -40.93 31.56 26.68
CA GLY A 260 -42.23 31.31 26.05
C GLY A 260 -43.41 31.44 27.02
N THR A 261 -43.22 30.97 28.25
CA THR A 261 -44.22 31.03 29.32
C THR A 261 -44.50 32.47 29.74
N LEU A 262 -43.44 33.28 29.88
CA LEU A 262 -43.57 34.71 30.17
C LEU A 262 -44.32 35.49 29.09
N ARG A 263 -44.20 35.10 27.81
CA ARG A 263 -44.98 35.71 26.72
C ARG A 263 -46.48 35.42 26.83
N VAL A 264 -46.85 34.28 27.43
CA VAL A 264 -48.26 33.88 27.65
C VAL A 264 -48.82 34.52 28.92
N LEU A 265 -48.05 34.50 30.02
CA LEU A 265 -48.46 35.04 31.32
C LEU A 265 -48.45 36.58 31.38
N GLY A 266 -47.69 37.23 30.49
CA GLY A 266 -47.54 38.68 30.43
C GLY A 266 -46.51 39.23 31.42
N GLU A 267 -45.99 40.42 31.10
CA GLU A 267 -44.89 41.07 31.83
C GLU A 267 -45.16 41.30 33.32
N LYS A 268 -46.42 41.53 33.70
CA LYS A 268 -46.83 41.80 35.09
C LYS A 268 -46.61 40.60 36.02
N ASN A 269 -46.63 39.38 35.48
CA ASN A 269 -46.52 38.14 36.26
C ASN A 269 -45.09 37.59 36.35
N ARG A 270 -44.09 38.30 35.82
CA ARG A 270 -42.69 37.85 35.77
C ARG A 270 -42.11 37.48 37.14
N MET A 271 -42.32 38.34 38.13
CA MET A 271 -41.83 38.11 39.51
C MET A 271 -42.53 36.92 40.17
N ALA A 272 -43.86 36.82 40.02
CA ALA A 272 -44.64 35.73 40.60
C ALA A 272 -44.28 34.37 39.96
N TYR A 273 -44.04 34.35 38.65
CA TYR A 273 -43.53 33.19 37.93
C TYR A 273 -42.13 32.78 38.42
N GLY A 274 -41.20 33.73 38.54
CA GLY A 274 -39.84 33.46 39.03
C GLY A 274 -39.83 32.88 40.46
N LYS A 275 -40.71 33.35 41.34
CA LYS A 275 -40.89 32.78 42.68
C LYS A 275 -41.42 31.34 42.63
N THR A 276 -42.41 31.09 41.78
CA THR A 276 -42.97 29.75 41.57
C THR A 276 -41.88 28.78 41.10
N LEU A 277 -41.02 29.19 40.18
CA LEU A 277 -39.89 28.36 39.71
C LEU A 277 -38.95 27.96 40.85
N ILE A 278 -38.51 28.90 41.68
CA ILE A 278 -37.60 28.62 42.81
C ILE A 278 -38.22 27.63 43.79
N GLU A 279 -39.52 27.77 44.08
CA GLU A 279 -40.25 26.91 45.01
C GLU A 279 -40.45 25.49 44.45
N MET A 280 -40.54 25.34 43.13
CA MET A 280 -40.71 24.03 42.48
C MET A 280 -39.38 23.30 42.22
N MET A 281 -38.26 24.03 42.11
CA MET A 281 -36.91 23.50 41.83
C MET A 281 -36.20 22.99 43.10
N THR A 282 -36.81 22.03 43.81
CA THR A 282 -36.25 21.49 45.07
C THR A 282 -35.30 20.31 44.87
N ALA A 283 -35.32 19.67 43.70
CA ALA A 283 -34.54 18.47 43.41
C ALA A 283 -33.35 18.76 42.47
N SER A 284 -32.18 18.22 42.82
CA SER A 284 -30.99 18.27 41.96
C SER A 284 -31.09 17.24 40.83
N PRO A 285 -30.62 17.57 39.61
CA PRO A 285 -30.65 16.65 38.48
C PRO A 285 -29.71 15.45 38.72
N LYS A 286 -30.16 14.25 38.38
CA LYS A 286 -29.37 13.02 38.43
C LYS A 286 -28.89 12.64 37.02
N PRO A 287 -27.72 11.98 36.87
CA PRO A 287 -27.25 11.52 35.55
C PRO A 287 -28.26 10.62 34.81
N ALA A 288 -29.00 9.81 35.55
CA ALA A 288 -30.06 8.95 35.01
C ALA A 288 -31.21 9.75 34.37
N ASP A 289 -31.38 11.02 34.74
CA ASP A 289 -32.47 11.85 34.22
C ASP A 289 -32.29 12.23 32.75
N LEU A 290 -31.08 12.05 32.20
CA LEU A 290 -30.80 12.24 30.77
C LEU A 290 -31.48 11.19 29.89
N PHE A 291 -31.87 10.05 30.46
CA PHE A 291 -32.51 8.95 29.74
C PHE A 291 -34.03 8.99 29.79
N TYR A 292 -34.67 9.95 30.48
CA TYR A 292 -36.12 10.06 30.50
C TYR A 292 -36.65 10.98 29.40
N CYS A 293 -37.74 10.56 28.73
CA CYS A 293 -38.51 11.41 27.81
C CYS A 293 -39.50 12.35 28.52
N ALA A 294 -39.16 12.78 29.74
CA ALA A 294 -39.98 13.69 30.53
C ALA A 294 -39.29 15.07 30.57
N THR A 295 -40.07 16.14 30.43
CA THR A 295 -39.59 17.48 30.84
C THR A 295 -39.50 17.53 32.35
N THR A 296 -38.65 18.38 32.91
CA THR A 296 -38.53 18.45 34.36
C THR A 296 -38.13 19.86 34.76
N MET A 297 -38.87 20.42 35.71
CA MET A 297 -38.49 21.67 36.36
C MET A 297 -37.41 21.45 37.44
N THR A 298 -36.31 20.77 37.12
CA THR A 298 -35.20 20.49 38.04
C THR A 298 -33.92 21.14 37.52
N GLY A 299 -33.05 21.62 38.40
CA GLY A 299 -31.79 22.22 37.96
C GLY A 299 -30.80 22.45 39.10
N GLY A 300 -29.51 22.51 38.75
CA GLY A 300 -28.45 22.84 39.71
C GLY A 300 -28.45 24.32 40.12
N LYS A 301 -27.73 24.69 41.19
CA LYS A 301 -27.66 26.09 41.68
C LYS A 301 -27.28 27.11 40.58
N GLY A 302 -26.34 26.76 39.71
CA GLY A 302 -25.92 27.61 38.59
C GLY A 302 -26.99 27.77 37.50
N GLU A 303 -27.76 26.72 37.25
CA GLU A 303 -28.85 26.72 36.26
C GLU A 303 -30.04 27.56 36.73
N ILE A 304 -30.42 27.41 38.01
CA ILE A 304 -31.46 28.24 38.65
C ILE A 304 -31.07 29.73 38.57
N THR A 305 -29.81 30.04 38.88
CA THR A 305 -29.29 31.43 38.82
C THR A 305 -29.40 32.00 37.41
N GLU A 306 -29.07 31.21 36.39
CA GLU A 306 -29.16 31.64 34.99
C GLU A 306 -30.61 31.84 34.53
N ARG A 307 -31.53 30.94 34.91
CA ARG A 307 -32.97 31.07 34.61
C ARG A 307 -33.54 32.35 35.21
N ILE A 308 -33.28 32.63 36.49
CA ILE A 308 -33.73 33.85 37.16
C ILE A 308 -33.12 35.09 36.49
N LYS A 309 -31.83 35.06 36.16
CA LYS A 309 -31.15 36.18 35.49
C LYS A 309 -31.78 36.48 34.13
N ARG A 310 -32.11 35.46 33.34
CA ARG A 310 -32.77 35.59 32.02
C ARG A 310 -34.24 36.01 32.14
N ILE A 311 -34.93 35.58 33.18
CA ILE A 311 -36.28 36.07 33.49
C ILE A 311 -36.21 37.56 33.81
N ALA A 312 -35.22 38.02 34.58
CA ALA A 312 -35.05 39.42 34.94
C ALA A 312 -34.57 40.31 33.78
N GLN A 313 -33.70 39.79 32.91
CA GLN A 313 -33.09 40.52 31.79
C GLN A 313 -33.73 40.13 30.46
N GLN A 314 -34.53 41.01 29.86
CA GLN A 314 -35.00 40.82 28.48
C GLN A 314 -33.84 41.05 27.48
N PRO A 315 -33.40 40.02 26.72
CA PRO A 315 -32.41 40.24 25.69
C PRO A 315 -33.03 41.04 24.53
N ARG A 316 -32.51 42.24 24.26
CA ARG A 316 -32.87 43.00 23.05
C ARG A 316 -31.98 42.55 21.90
N MET A 317 -32.59 41.90 20.91
CA MET A 317 -31.89 41.47 19.71
C MET A 317 -31.68 42.65 18.77
N LEU A 318 -30.43 43.04 18.51
CA LEU A 318 -30.11 43.90 17.37
C LEU A 318 -30.22 43.04 16.09
N GLY A 319 -30.83 43.57 15.02
CA GLY A 319 -30.98 42.82 13.76
C GLY A 319 -29.65 42.27 13.22
N ILE A 320 -28.55 43.00 13.43
CA ILE A 320 -27.19 42.61 13.06
C ILE A 320 -26.76 41.29 13.75
N THR A 321 -27.15 41.08 15.01
CA THR A 321 -26.81 39.86 15.76
C THR A 321 -27.48 38.62 15.16
N VAL A 322 -28.68 38.77 14.60
CA VAL A 322 -29.40 37.68 13.91
C VAL A 322 -28.69 37.32 12.61
N VAL A 323 -28.33 38.33 11.82
CA VAL A 323 -27.62 38.12 10.55
C VAL A 323 -26.27 37.44 10.80
N ALA A 324 -25.51 37.87 11.80
CA ALA A 324 -24.24 37.23 12.16
C ALA A 324 -24.42 35.75 12.57
N VAL A 325 -25.46 35.44 13.35
CA VAL A 325 -25.76 34.04 13.74
C VAL A 325 -26.14 33.19 12.53
N LEU A 326 -26.96 33.73 11.62
CA LEU A 326 -27.36 33.03 10.41
C LEU A 326 -26.18 32.78 9.48
N LEU A 327 -25.27 33.75 9.34
CA LEU A 327 -24.05 33.60 8.56
C LEU A 327 -23.12 32.54 9.16
N ILE A 328 -22.89 32.56 10.48
CA ILE A 328 -22.03 31.55 11.11
C ILE A 328 -22.69 30.17 11.06
N ALA A 329 -24.00 30.08 11.22
CA ALA A 329 -24.74 28.83 11.02
C ALA A 329 -24.62 28.33 9.57
N ALA A 330 -24.71 29.21 8.57
CA ALA A 330 -24.54 28.86 7.17
C ALA A 330 -23.12 28.36 6.88
N VAL A 331 -22.09 29.02 7.43
CA VAL A 331 -20.68 28.57 7.31
C VAL A 331 -20.47 27.24 8.03
N ALA A 332 -21.03 27.06 9.22
CA ALA A 332 -20.94 25.81 9.96
C ALA A 332 -21.65 24.67 9.21
N ILE A 333 -22.81 24.94 8.61
CA ILE A 333 -23.51 23.99 7.75
C ILE A 333 -22.64 23.63 6.54
N ALA A 334 -22.12 24.64 5.82
CA ALA A 334 -21.24 24.44 4.68
C ALA A 334 -20.00 23.59 5.04
N GLY A 335 -19.36 23.88 6.19
CA GLY A 335 -18.14 23.19 6.60
C GLY A 335 -18.35 21.80 7.24
N THR A 336 -19.52 21.50 7.79
CA THR A 336 -19.75 20.25 8.54
C THR A 336 -20.68 19.25 7.85
N PHE A 337 -21.57 19.73 6.97
CA PHE A 337 -22.40 18.90 6.09
C PHE A 337 -21.86 18.81 4.66
N GLY A 338 -20.92 19.70 4.31
CA GLY A 338 -20.12 19.59 3.11
C GLY A 338 -19.23 18.35 3.19
N GLY A 339 -19.43 17.39 2.30
CA GLY A 339 -18.41 16.39 2.01
C GLY A 339 -17.14 17.11 1.59
N ALA A 340 -15.98 16.45 1.74
CA ALA A 340 -14.75 16.95 1.14
C ALA A 340 -15.09 17.33 -0.30
N HIS A 341 -14.78 18.56 -0.69
CA HIS A 341 -14.91 18.90 -2.10
C HIS A 341 -13.98 17.93 -2.78
N SER A 342 -14.52 16.97 -3.52
CA SER A 342 -13.72 16.36 -4.56
C SER A 342 -13.38 17.56 -5.42
N GLU A 343 -12.11 17.94 -5.52
CA GLU A 343 -11.71 18.69 -6.69
C GLU A 343 -11.94 17.76 -7.90
N ALA A 344 -13.21 17.58 -8.28
CA ALA A 344 -13.57 17.77 -9.66
C ALA A 344 -13.20 19.23 -9.93
N ALA A 345 -11.97 19.40 -10.39
CA ALA A 345 -11.36 20.67 -10.75
C ALA A 345 -12.38 21.49 -11.55
N THR A 346 -12.93 22.53 -10.91
CA THR A 346 -13.93 23.44 -11.50
C THR A 346 -13.34 24.80 -11.86
N GLY A 347 -12.01 24.90 -11.92
CA GLY A 347 -11.41 25.26 -13.20
C GLY A 347 -10.96 23.94 -13.80
N GLU A 348 -11.25 23.66 -15.07
CA GLU A 348 -10.65 22.50 -15.75
C GLU A 348 -9.13 22.70 -15.71
N LEU A 349 -8.49 22.26 -14.61
CA LEU A 349 -7.07 22.01 -14.58
C LEU A 349 -6.87 20.97 -15.68
N SER A 350 -6.03 21.30 -16.64
CA SER A 350 -5.67 20.33 -17.67
C SER A 350 -5.21 19.04 -16.97
N PRO A 351 -5.44 17.85 -17.57
CA PRO A 351 -4.95 16.59 -17.03
C PRO A 351 -3.46 16.64 -16.64
N ALA A 352 -2.66 17.39 -17.41
CA ALA A 352 -1.27 17.67 -17.10
C ALA A 352 -1.08 18.50 -15.81
N GLU A 353 -1.84 19.58 -15.59
CA GLU A 353 -1.74 20.34 -14.34
C GLU A 353 -2.13 19.54 -13.10
N ALA A 354 -3.12 18.64 -13.22
CA ALA A 354 -3.53 17.75 -12.15
C ALA A 354 -2.41 16.76 -11.78
N LEU A 355 -1.80 16.11 -12.77
CA LEU A 355 -0.67 15.20 -12.59
C LEU A 355 0.57 15.93 -12.06
N TRP A 356 0.88 17.10 -12.63
CA TRP A 356 2.05 17.90 -12.28
C TRP A 356 2.05 18.36 -10.83
N ARG A 357 0.87 18.69 -10.28
CA ARG A 357 0.70 19.08 -8.86
C ARG A 357 1.00 17.96 -7.88
N GLU A 358 0.86 16.71 -8.31
CA GLU A 358 1.03 15.52 -7.46
C GLU A 358 2.40 14.84 -7.60
N ARG A 359 3.32 15.46 -8.36
CA ARG A 359 4.70 14.98 -8.52
C ARG A 359 5.41 14.83 -7.16
N THR A 360 6.33 13.87 -7.09
CA THR A 360 7.08 13.57 -5.88
C THR A 360 8.53 13.23 -6.21
N ASN A 361 9.44 13.55 -5.29
CA ASN A 361 10.85 13.21 -5.47
C ASN A 361 11.17 11.80 -4.98
N TYR A 362 10.21 11.12 -4.33
CA TYR A 362 10.44 9.88 -3.63
C TYR A 362 9.32 8.86 -3.86
N VAL A 363 9.69 7.69 -4.39
CA VAL A 363 8.83 6.56 -4.68
C VAL A 363 8.11 6.00 -3.46
N GLY A 364 8.70 6.11 -2.27
CA GLY A 364 8.08 5.68 -1.02
C GLY A 364 7.06 6.67 -0.44
N ASP A 365 6.78 7.79 -1.12
CA ASP A 365 5.59 8.58 -0.81
C ASP A 365 4.35 7.91 -1.39
N ASN A 366 3.87 6.89 -0.67
CA ASN A 366 2.70 6.10 -1.05
C ASN A 366 1.47 6.98 -1.33
N SER A 367 1.36 8.13 -0.66
CA SER A 367 0.22 9.01 -0.81
C SER A 367 0.29 9.80 -2.12
N ALA A 368 1.46 10.35 -2.47
CA ALA A 368 1.66 11.05 -3.73
C ALA A 368 1.58 10.08 -4.92
N VAL A 369 2.28 8.94 -4.85
CA VAL A 369 2.25 7.92 -5.91
C VAL A 369 0.84 7.38 -6.13
N GLY A 370 0.09 7.12 -5.06
CA GLY A 370 -1.31 6.68 -5.17
C GLY A 370 -2.23 7.72 -5.83
N ARG A 371 -2.01 9.02 -5.61
CA ARG A 371 -2.77 10.09 -6.29
C ARG A 371 -2.40 10.20 -7.76
N LEU A 372 -1.11 10.10 -8.10
CA LEU A 372 -0.65 10.04 -9.50
C LEU A 372 -1.31 8.89 -10.25
N ILE A 373 -1.27 7.68 -9.69
CA ILE A 373 -1.87 6.48 -10.32
C ILE A 373 -3.37 6.64 -10.50
N GLY A 374 -4.07 7.22 -9.53
CA GLY A 374 -5.52 7.46 -9.62
C GLY A 374 -5.93 8.47 -10.69
N LEU A 375 -5.00 9.30 -11.19
CA LEU A 375 -5.23 10.26 -12.27
C LEU A 375 -4.88 9.70 -13.66
N LEU A 376 -4.17 8.58 -13.74
CA LEU A 376 -3.76 7.99 -15.02
C LEU A 376 -4.92 7.25 -15.70
N PRO A 377 -5.00 7.28 -17.04
CA PRO A 377 -5.98 6.51 -17.77
C PRO A 377 -5.70 5.00 -17.64
N VAL A 378 -6.75 4.21 -17.41
CA VAL A 378 -6.67 2.75 -17.42
C VAL A 378 -6.96 2.27 -18.85
N PRO A 379 -6.09 1.44 -19.47
CA PRO A 379 -6.34 0.90 -20.80
C PRO A 379 -7.65 0.10 -20.88
N GLU A 380 -8.27 0.04 -22.06
CA GLU A 380 -9.53 -0.69 -22.24
C GLU A 380 -9.36 -2.20 -21.99
N GLY A 381 -10.33 -2.81 -21.30
CA GLY A 381 -10.35 -4.25 -21.06
C GLY A 381 -9.56 -4.74 -19.85
N VAL A 382 -8.91 -3.85 -19.08
CA VAL A 382 -8.20 -4.20 -17.84
C VAL A 382 -8.78 -3.45 -16.63
N GLN A 383 -8.79 -4.08 -15.46
CA GLN A 383 -9.24 -3.46 -14.21
C GLN A 383 -8.04 -3.22 -13.30
N TYR A 384 -7.83 -1.97 -12.86
CA TYR A 384 -6.84 -1.67 -11.84
C TYR A 384 -7.17 -2.37 -10.52
N ASP A 385 -6.19 -3.03 -9.90
CA ASP A 385 -6.33 -3.74 -8.62
C ASP A 385 -5.57 -3.02 -7.50
N HIS A 386 -4.23 -3.03 -7.56
CA HIS A 386 -3.37 -2.38 -6.56
C HIS A 386 -2.02 -1.97 -7.15
N PHE A 387 -1.20 -1.28 -6.36
CA PHE A 387 0.19 -1.00 -6.70
C PHE A 387 1.14 -1.44 -5.58
N LYS A 388 2.39 -1.74 -5.94
CA LYS A 388 3.48 -2.05 -5.02
C LYS A 388 4.63 -1.08 -5.25
N LEU A 389 5.34 -0.75 -4.18
CA LEU A 389 6.51 0.12 -4.21
C LEU A 389 7.72 -0.68 -3.75
N HIS A 390 8.67 -0.86 -4.63
CA HIS A 390 9.91 -1.59 -4.38
C HIS A 390 10.97 -0.58 -3.94
N THR A 391 11.03 -0.32 -2.63
CA THR A 391 11.94 0.70 -2.04
C THR A 391 13.10 0.08 -1.25
N GLY A 392 13.27 -1.24 -1.32
CA GLY A 392 14.24 -1.98 -0.49
C GLY A 392 15.69 -1.78 -0.93
N GLU A 393 15.93 -1.86 -2.23
CA GLU A 393 17.24 -1.69 -2.87
C GLU A 393 17.04 -0.98 -4.22
N GLN A 394 18.06 -0.26 -4.70
CA GLN A 394 17.98 0.39 -6.00
C GLN A 394 18.21 -0.62 -7.14
N PRO A 395 17.57 -0.43 -8.32
CA PRO A 395 16.66 0.66 -8.67
C PRO A 395 15.29 0.55 -7.97
N TYR A 396 14.73 1.70 -7.59
CA TYR A 396 13.41 1.73 -6.96
C TYR A 396 12.29 1.60 -7.99
N ASP A 397 11.39 0.64 -7.83
CA ASP A 397 10.35 0.40 -8.84
C ASP A 397 8.93 0.65 -8.33
N ILE A 398 8.04 1.08 -9.23
CA ILE A 398 6.59 1.14 -9.01
C ILE A 398 5.95 0.03 -9.83
N GLU A 399 5.23 -0.88 -9.17
CA GLU A 399 4.47 -1.94 -9.84
C GLU A 399 2.97 -1.64 -9.80
N LEU A 400 2.34 -1.55 -10.96
CA LEU A 400 0.91 -1.41 -11.16
C LEU A 400 0.32 -2.78 -11.48
N VAL A 401 -0.60 -3.27 -10.65
CA VAL A 401 -1.24 -4.58 -10.84
C VAL A 401 -2.65 -4.41 -11.36
N TYR A 402 -2.96 -5.07 -12.47
CA TYR A 402 -4.25 -5.09 -13.14
C TYR A 402 -4.84 -6.49 -13.12
N SER A 403 -6.11 -6.61 -12.78
CA SER A 403 -6.88 -7.85 -12.86
C SER A 403 -7.56 -7.98 -14.22
N VAL A 404 -7.42 -9.15 -14.84
CA VAL A 404 -7.98 -9.47 -16.16
C VAL A 404 -8.52 -10.91 -16.20
N SER A 405 -9.41 -11.19 -17.16
CA SER A 405 -9.83 -12.57 -17.45
C SER A 405 -8.70 -13.36 -18.13
N SER A 406 -8.70 -14.69 -18.01
CA SER A 406 -7.71 -15.56 -18.64
C SER A 406 -7.67 -15.45 -20.17
N GLU A 407 -8.80 -15.11 -20.81
CA GLU A 407 -8.88 -14.86 -22.25
C GLU A 407 -8.17 -13.56 -22.64
N VAL A 408 -8.36 -12.50 -21.86
CA VAL A 408 -7.70 -11.20 -22.07
C VAL A 408 -6.20 -11.32 -21.77
N LEU A 409 -5.81 -12.02 -20.70
CA LEU A 409 -4.41 -12.23 -20.35
C LEU A 409 -3.62 -12.91 -21.49
N LYS A 410 -4.24 -13.87 -22.20
CA LYS A 410 -3.63 -14.54 -23.36
C LYS A 410 -3.39 -13.60 -24.54
N GLN A 411 -4.17 -12.54 -24.70
CA GLN A 411 -3.97 -11.56 -25.77
C GLN A 411 -2.73 -10.69 -25.49
N TYR A 412 -2.49 -10.37 -24.22
CA TYR A 412 -1.30 -9.64 -23.77
C TYR A 412 -0.04 -10.50 -23.72
N ASP A 413 -0.20 -11.82 -23.68
CA ASP A 413 0.88 -12.80 -23.79
C ASP A 413 1.24 -13.14 -25.26
N THR A 414 1.17 -12.15 -26.14
CA THR A 414 1.54 -12.28 -27.57
C THR A 414 2.69 -11.33 -27.90
N GLU A 415 3.49 -11.70 -28.91
CA GLU A 415 4.59 -10.84 -29.40
C GLU A 415 4.09 -9.46 -29.83
N GLU A 416 2.94 -9.39 -30.51
CA GLU A 416 2.31 -8.15 -30.99
C GLU A 416 1.94 -7.21 -29.83
N ALA A 417 1.30 -7.72 -28.78
CA ALA A 417 0.95 -6.94 -27.59
C ALA A 417 2.18 -6.52 -26.76
N ARG A 418 3.29 -7.27 -26.85
CA ARG A 418 4.60 -6.87 -26.28
C ARG A 418 5.24 -5.72 -27.06
N GLN A 419 5.04 -5.68 -28.39
CA GLN A 419 5.53 -4.58 -29.21
C GLN A 419 4.71 -3.30 -28.99
N ASP A 420 3.39 -3.44 -28.95
CA ASP A 420 2.41 -2.37 -28.74
C ASP A 420 1.94 -2.35 -27.27
N ASN A 421 2.89 -2.17 -26.35
CA ASN A 421 2.60 -2.13 -24.90
C ASN A 421 1.74 -0.89 -24.57
N PRO A 422 0.45 -1.04 -24.20
CA PRO A 422 -0.45 0.09 -23.97
C PRO A 422 -0.17 0.83 -22.67
N PHE A 423 0.68 0.28 -21.79
CA PHE A 423 1.05 0.86 -20.49
C PHE A 423 2.25 1.80 -20.59
N ARG A 424 2.93 1.89 -21.75
CA ARG A 424 4.11 2.75 -21.95
C ARG A 424 3.82 4.22 -21.65
N GLN A 425 2.67 4.74 -22.06
CA GLN A 425 2.32 6.13 -21.82
C GLN A 425 2.26 6.44 -20.31
N ASN A 426 1.64 5.56 -19.53
CA ASN A 426 1.55 5.71 -18.07
C ASN A 426 2.92 5.57 -17.41
N ALA A 427 3.76 4.65 -17.90
CA ALA A 427 5.12 4.50 -17.40
C ALA A 427 5.97 5.76 -17.67
N LEU A 428 5.87 6.34 -18.86
CA LEU A 428 6.58 7.55 -19.25
C LEU A 428 6.21 8.74 -18.33
N ILE A 429 4.90 8.92 -18.08
CA ILE A 429 4.39 9.96 -17.18
C ILE A 429 4.89 9.74 -15.73
N LEU A 430 4.86 8.51 -15.23
CA LEU A 430 5.31 8.21 -13.86
C LEU A 430 6.82 8.39 -13.68
N LEU A 431 7.63 8.01 -14.67
CA LEU A 431 9.08 8.22 -14.65
C LEU A 431 9.44 9.70 -14.70
N ALA A 432 8.64 10.54 -15.37
CA ALA A 432 8.79 11.99 -15.32
C ALA A 432 8.45 12.56 -13.93
N LEU A 433 7.35 12.11 -13.33
CA LEU A 433 6.77 12.72 -12.12
C LEU A 433 7.29 12.16 -10.79
N VAL A 434 7.96 11.00 -10.81
CA VAL A 434 8.59 10.39 -9.63
C VAL A 434 10.11 10.37 -9.83
N ASP A 435 10.81 11.32 -9.22
CA ASP A 435 12.22 11.63 -9.52
C ASP A 435 13.15 10.43 -9.34
N ASN A 436 13.03 9.70 -8.23
CA ASN A 436 13.91 8.57 -7.90
C ASN A 436 13.40 7.20 -8.36
N ALA A 437 12.31 7.12 -9.12
CA ALA A 437 11.84 5.84 -9.66
C ALA A 437 12.79 5.36 -10.77
N GLY A 438 13.37 4.17 -10.64
CA GLY A 438 14.22 3.54 -11.65
C GLY A 438 13.43 2.79 -12.72
N GLY A 439 12.25 2.27 -12.38
CA GLY A 439 11.40 1.56 -13.30
C GLY A 439 9.92 1.54 -12.92
N ILE A 440 9.07 1.38 -13.92
CA ILE A 440 7.62 1.17 -13.79
C ILE A 440 7.28 -0.19 -14.35
N ARG A 441 6.66 -1.04 -13.54
CA ARG A 441 6.18 -2.38 -13.90
C ARG A 441 4.66 -2.36 -14.02
N ALA A 442 4.09 -2.86 -15.10
CA ALA A 442 2.66 -3.13 -15.25
C ALA A 442 2.45 -4.65 -15.29
N THR A 443 1.79 -5.20 -14.27
CA THR A 443 1.52 -6.64 -14.12
C THR A 443 0.04 -6.90 -14.35
N LEU A 444 -0.30 -7.78 -15.29
CA LEU A 444 -1.66 -8.26 -15.51
C LEU A 444 -1.79 -9.66 -14.90
N THR A 445 -2.86 -9.92 -14.15
CA THR A 445 -3.07 -11.20 -13.48
C THR A 445 -4.51 -11.72 -13.63
N ASP A 446 -4.63 -13.03 -13.88
CA ASP A 446 -5.90 -13.79 -13.79
C ASP A 446 -6.03 -14.54 -12.45
N GLY A 447 -5.10 -14.30 -11.51
CA GLY A 447 -5.01 -14.98 -10.21
C GLY A 447 -4.29 -16.33 -10.26
N GLN A 448 -3.90 -16.82 -11.44
CA GLN A 448 -3.08 -18.04 -11.62
C GLN A 448 -1.79 -17.76 -12.42
N ARG A 449 -1.84 -16.83 -13.37
CA ARG A 449 -0.72 -16.42 -14.21
C ARG A 449 -0.57 -14.91 -14.17
N GLU A 450 0.66 -14.45 -14.39
CA GLU A 450 1.01 -13.04 -14.44
C GLU A 450 1.76 -12.74 -15.75
N VAL A 451 1.41 -11.63 -16.40
CA VAL A 451 2.13 -11.08 -17.55
C VAL A 451 2.59 -9.69 -17.16
N GLY A 452 3.91 -9.47 -17.17
CA GLY A 452 4.52 -8.21 -16.76
C GLY A 452 5.14 -7.45 -17.92
N PHE A 453 4.98 -6.13 -17.90
CA PHE A 453 5.72 -5.19 -18.72
C PHE A 453 6.54 -4.28 -17.81
N ILE A 454 7.77 -3.95 -18.16
CA ILE A 454 8.55 -2.96 -17.39
C ILE A 454 9.15 -1.94 -18.34
N ASN A 455 9.22 -0.73 -17.84
CA ASN A 455 9.73 0.44 -18.51
C ASN A 455 10.69 1.13 -17.55
N GLY A 456 11.97 1.14 -17.89
CA GLY A 456 13.02 1.78 -17.09
C GLY A 456 13.19 3.27 -17.43
N ARG A 457 13.91 4.00 -16.56
CA ARG A 457 14.25 5.42 -16.79
C ARG A 457 15.02 5.64 -18.09
N GLU A 458 15.98 4.77 -18.39
CA GLU A 458 16.80 4.88 -19.60
C GLU A 458 15.97 4.71 -20.88
N TRP A 459 14.97 3.82 -20.86
CA TRP A 459 13.99 3.70 -21.93
C TRP A 459 13.19 4.99 -22.12
N ALA A 460 12.77 5.63 -21.03
CA ALA A 460 12.01 6.87 -21.09
C ALA A 460 12.85 8.01 -21.67
N ASP A 461 14.10 8.15 -21.23
CA ASP A 461 15.03 9.18 -21.69
C ASP A 461 15.35 9.02 -23.18
N TYR A 462 15.62 7.78 -23.61
CA TYR A 462 15.83 7.47 -25.03
C TYR A 462 14.58 7.76 -25.88
N THR A 463 13.39 7.46 -25.35
CA THR A 463 12.12 7.66 -26.05
C THR A 463 11.86 9.14 -26.34
N VAL A 464 12.13 10.02 -25.38
CA VAL A 464 11.90 11.46 -25.54
C VAL A 464 13.12 12.22 -26.09
N GLY A 465 14.30 11.57 -26.12
CA GLY A 465 15.55 12.14 -26.65
C GLY A 465 16.30 13.05 -25.67
N GLU A 466 15.88 13.11 -24.41
CA GLU A 466 16.46 13.89 -23.32
C GLU A 466 16.06 13.28 -21.96
N ASP A 467 16.51 13.83 -20.83
CA ASP A 467 16.05 13.35 -19.50
C ASP A 467 14.53 13.57 -19.35
N VAL A 468 13.79 12.49 -19.16
CA VAL A 468 12.32 12.51 -19.08
C VAL A 468 11.80 13.39 -17.93
N ARG A 469 12.61 13.65 -16.90
CA ARG A 469 12.24 14.53 -15.78
C ARG A 469 12.15 16.00 -16.18
N ASN A 470 12.78 16.39 -17.29
CA ASN A 470 12.63 17.75 -17.85
C ASN A 470 11.15 18.06 -18.16
N TYR A 471 10.34 17.03 -18.43
CA TYR A 471 8.91 17.18 -18.70
C TYR A 471 8.07 17.41 -17.43
N ALA A 472 8.65 17.23 -16.23
CA ALA A 472 8.01 17.55 -14.96
C ALA A 472 8.31 18.99 -14.46
N GLU A 473 9.06 19.80 -15.21
CA GLU A 473 9.38 21.18 -14.82
C GLU A 473 8.16 22.11 -14.84
N SER A 474 7.26 21.92 -15.81
CA SER A 474 6.03 22.70 -15.94
C SER A 474 4.86 21.87 -16.46
N PRO A 475 3.60 22.26 -16.19
CA PRO A 475 2.43 21.58 -16.72
C PRO A 475 2.38 21.56 -18.26
N GLU A 476 2.91 22.59 -18.93
CA GLU A 476 2.93 22.69 -20.39
C GLU A 476 3.86 21.64 -21.02
N LYS A 477 5.04 21.43 -20.43
CA LYS A 477 5.93 20.34 -20.88
C LYS A 477 5.31 18.97 -20.58
N LEU A 478 4.67 18.79 -19.43
CA LEU A 478 4.00 17.52 -19.13
C LEU A 478 2.86 17.25 -20.13
N GLN A 479 2.15 18.29 -20.58
CA GLN A 479 1.13 18.17 -21.61
C GLN A 479 1.70 17.74 -22.97
N GLU A 480 2.93 18.17 -23.31
CA GLU A 480 3.69 17.69 -24.47
C GLU A 480 4.01 16.19 -24.34
N LEU A 481 4.49 15.75 -23.16
CA LEU A 481 4.76 14.34 -22.87
C LEU A 481 3.49 13.47 -22.99
N MET A 482 2.35 13.98 -22.52
CA MET A 482 1.06 13.30 -22.62
C MET A 482 0.57 13.16 -24.07
N GLY A 483 0.97 14.05 -24.97
CA GLY A 483 0.67 14.00 -26.40
C GLY A 483 1.69 13.23 -27.22
N PHE A 484 2.75 12.69 -26.59
CA PHE A 484 3.82 11.98 -27.28
C PHE A 484 3.29 10.70 -27.93
N SER A 485 3.49 10.57 -29.24
CA SER A 485 3.10 9.38 -30.00
C SER A 485 4.32 8.50 -30.20
N PHE A 486 4.23 7.24 -29.75
CA PHE A 486 5.24 6.24 -30.04
C PHE A 486 5.23 5.97 -31.55
N ALA A 487 6.22 6.48 -32.27
CA ALA A 487 6.39 6.15 -33.68
C ALA A 487 6.55 4.64 -33.82
N SER A 488 5.72 4.01 -34.65
CA SER A 488 5.84 2.60 -35.02
C SER A 488 7.17 2.39 -35.75
N GLY A 489 8.25 2.13 -35.01
CA GLY A 489 9.55 1.91 -35.65
C GLY A 489 10.82 2.09 -34.80
N VAL A 490 10.77 2.57 -33.56
CA VAL A 490 11.98 2.65 -32.71
C VAL A 490 11.76 1.83 -31.45
N ALA A 491 12.05 0.55 -31.59
CA ALA A 491 11.82 -0.46 -30.56
C ALA A 491 13.15 -0.82 -29.90
N THR A 492 13.63 0.00 -28.97
CA THR A 492 14.53 -0.51 -27.91
C THR A 492 13.63 -1.22 -26.91
N GLN A 493 13.12 -2.40 -27.27
CA GLN A 493 12.22 -3.18 -26.43
C GLN A 493 13.00 -3.77 -25.27
N VAL A 494 13.32 -3.04 -24.20
CA VAL A 494 13.70 -3.74 -22.96
C VAL A 494 12.46 -4.42 -22.42
N ARG A 495 12.18 -5.66 -22.83
CA ARG A 495 11.16 -6.49 -22.18
C ARG A 495 11.72 -6.91 -20.83
N THR A 496 10.90 -6.90 -19.80
CA THR A 496 11.15 -7.69 -18.61
C THR A 496 9.84 -8.33 -18.18
N HIS A 497 9.77 -9.66 -18.19
CA HIS A 497 8.66 -10.39 -17.60
C HIS A 497 9.21 -11.30 -16.49
N ILE A 498 8.36 -11.61 -15.51
CA ILE A 498 8.67 -12.62 -14.49
C ILE A 498 8.01 -13.91 -14.92
N GLU A 499 8.82 -14.91 -15.28
CA GLU A 499 8.36 -16.29 -15.40
C GLU A 499 8.95 -17.09 -14.24
N GLY A 500 8.12 -17.68 -13.39
CA GLY A 500 8.57 -18.52 -12.27
C GLY A 500 9.40 -17.82 -11.20
N GLY A 501 9.39 -16.48 -11.12
CA GLY A 501 10.19 -15.71 -10.16
C GLY A 501 11.51 -15.15 -10.73
N THR A 502 11.79 -15.34 -12.02
CA THR A 502 13.03 -14.88 -12.66
C THR A 502 12.78 -13.67 -13.57
N LEU A 503 13.61 -12.64 -13.45
CA LEU A 503 13.64 -11.47 -14.34
C LEU A 503 14.19 -11.89 -15.71
N VAL A 504 13.37 -11.82 -16.76
CA VAL A 504 13.75 -12.14 -18.15
C VAL A 504 13.87 -10.84 -18.94
N TYR A 505 15.09 -10.34 -19.18
CA TYR A 505 15.32 -9.23 -20.08
C TYR A 505 15.15 -9.72 -21.53
N ASP A 506 14.40 -9.05 -22.39
CA ASP A 506 14.33 -9.37 -23.82
C ASP A 506 14.23 -8.07 -24.63
N SER A 507 15.38 -7.44 -24.86
CA SER A 507 15.62 -6.58 -26.03
C SER A 507 16.68 -7.24 -26.88
N SER A 508 16.60 -7.03 -28.19
CA SER A 508 17.65 -7.36 -29.17
C SER A 508 18.06 -8.84 -29.24
N GLY A 509 17.25 -9.77 -28.71
CA GLY A 509 17.63 -11.18 -28.66
C GLY A 509 18.68 -11.47 -27.60
N ILE A 510 18.75 -10.66 -26.52
CA ILE A 510 19.49 -11.00 -25.30
C ILE A 510 18.50 -11.42 -24.21
N VAL A 511 18.69 -12.60 -23.63
CA VAL A 511 17.92 -13.13 -22.50
C VAL A 511 18.81 -13.40 -21.30
N ILE A 512 18.63 -12.66 -20.21
CA ILE A 512 19.39 -12.85 -18.97
C ILE A 512 18.53 -13.61 -17.96
N LYS A 513 19.13 -14.55 -17.23
CA LYS A 513 18.48 -15.32 -16.15
C LYS A 513 19.40 -15.48 -14.94
N ASP A 514 18.78 -15.67 -13.78
CA ASP A 514 19.49 -16.00 -12.54
C ASP A 514 19.78 -17.50 -12.47
N ILE A 515 20.97 -17.84 -11.99
CA ILE A 515 21.34 -19.20 -11.63
C ILE A 515 21.22 -19.31 -10.12
N GLU A 516 20.35 -20.20 -9.64
CA GLU A 516 20.32 -20.67 -8.26
C GLU A 516 20.27 -22.20 -8.28
N SER A 517 21.38 -22.84 -7.92
CA SER A 517 21.51 -24.30 -7.97
C SER A 517 22.37 -24.82 -6.82
N GLN A 518 22.60 -26.13 -6.78
CA GLN A 518 23.56 -26.76 -5.88
C GLN A 518 24.72 -27.34 -6.69
N ASN A 519 25.95 -27.09 -6.25
CA ASN A 519 27.12 -27.74 -6.85
C ASN A 519 27.18 -29.23 -6.45
N LEU A 520 28.10 -29.97 -7.09
CA LEU A 520 28.35 -31.39 -6.85
C LEU A 520 28.68 -31.75 -5.39
N HIS A 521 29.06 -30.76 -4.58
CA HIS A 521 29.38 -30.92 -3.16
C HIS A 521 28.22 -30.52 -2.23
N GLY A 522 27.04 -30.17 -2.78
CA GLY A 522 25.82 -29.85 -2.05
C GLY A 522 25.75 -28.42 -1.52
N PHE A 523 26.63 -27.53 -1.97
CA PHE A 523 26.59 -26.11 -1.60
C PHE A 523 25.82 -25.30 -2.63
N ASN A 524 25.13 -24.26 -2.16
CA ASN A 524 24.40 -23.35 -3.03
C ASN A 524 25.39 -22.55 -3.91
N ILE A 525 25.06 -22.47 -5.20
CA ILE A 525 25.73 -21.63 -6.18
C ILE A 525 24.76 -20.60 -6.74
N LYS A 526 25.24 -19.37 -6.87
CA LYS A 526 24.50 -18.26 -7.47
C LYS A 526 25.28 -17.65 -8.62
N GLY A 527 24.58 -17.16 -9.63
CA GLY A 527 25.20 -16.58 -10.81
C GLY A 527 24.20 -16.00 -11.79
N LYS A 528 24.68 -15.66 -12.99
CA LYS A 528 23.88 -15.16 -14.11
C LYS A 528 24.22 -15.92 -15.38
N VAL A 529 23.22 -16.10 -16.24
CA VAL A 529 23.40 -16.54 -17.62
C VAL A 529 22.77 -15.51 -18.55
N MET A 530 23.40 -15.26 -19.68
CA MET A 530 22.93 -14.37 -20.72
C MET A 530 22.97 -15.11 -22.07
N LEU A 531 21.81 -15.25 -22.69
CA LEU A 531 21.62 -15.89 -23.98
C LEU A 531 21.56 -14.82 -25.06
N ILE A 532 22.34 -14.93 -26.13
CA ILE A 532 22.47 -13.92 -27.18
C ILE A 532 22.11 -14.60 -28.50
N SER A 533 20.92 -14.33 -29.03
CA SER A 533 20.34 -14.99 -30.19
C SER A 533 21.08 -14.70 -31.49
N ASP A 534 21.62 -13.50 -31.66
CA ASP A 534 22.48 -13.15 -32.80
C ASP A 534 23.96 -13.13 -32.37
N PRO A 535 24.73 -14.19 -32.66
CA PRO A 535 26.10 -14.30 -32.21
C PRO A 535 27.05 -13.28 -32.87
N LYS A 536 26.66 -12.69 -34.01
CA LYS A 536 27.48 -11.70 -34.72
C LYS A 536 27.57 -10.36 -34.01
N ARG A 537 26.72 -10.14 -33.01
CA ARG A 537 26.76 -8.97 -32.15
C ARG A 537 27.90 -9.03 -31.14
N VAL A 538 28.50 -10.20 -30.92
CA VAL A 538 29.59 -10.36 -29.97
C VAL A 538 30.92 -9.98 -30.64
N THR A 539 31.61 -9.01 -30.05
CA THR A 539 32.95 -8.56 -30.45
C THR A 539 33.90 -8.62 -29.26
N LEU A 540 35.21 -8.61 -29.52
CA LEU A 540 36.20 -8.49 -28.45
C LEU A 540 36.48 -7.01 -28.18
N ALA A 541 36.36 -6.59 -26.93
CA ALA A 541 36.93 -5.35 -26.43
C ALA A 541 38.32 -5.64 -25.84
N VAL A 542 39.30 -4.82 -26.22
CA VAL A 542 40.66 -4.84 -25.69
C VAL A 542 40.93 -3.49 -25.04
N THR A 543 41.68 -3.49 -23.94
CA THR A 543 42.10 -2.26 -23.25
C THR A 543 42.75 -1.26 -24.20
N GLU A 544 42.52 0.04 -24.02
CA GLU A 544 43.11 1.09 -24.87
C GLU A 544 44.64 1.06 -24.87
N GLU A 545 45.23 0.76 -23.72
CA GLU A 545 46.68 0.69 -23.53
C GLU A 545 47.08 -0.66 -22.91
N ILE A 546 47.48 -1.60 -23.77
CA ILE A 546 47.99 -2.91 -23.34
C ILE A 546 49.24 -2.71 -22.48
N GLY A 547 49.26 -3.33 -21.31
CA GLY A 547 50.32 -3.14 -20.32
C GLY A 547 50.03 -2.02 -19.33
N THR A 548 48.88 -1.35 -19.39
CA THR A 548 48.43 -0.47 -18.31
C THR A 548 47.05 -0.91 -17.82
N VAL A 549 46.82 -0.85 -16.50
CA VAL A 549 45.76 -1.61 -15.82
C VAL A 549 44.78 -0.65 -15.16
N GLU A 550 44.05 0.10 -15.97
CA GLU A 550 43.04 1.04 -15.45
C GLU A 550 41.62 0.80 -15.99
N GLU A 551 41.42 -0.03 -17.02
CA GLU A 551 40.10 -0.22 -17.65
C GLU A 551 39.35 -1.45 -17.11
N LYS A 552 38.10 -1.25 -16.69
CA LYS A 552 37.16 -2.32 -16.26
C LYS A 552 36.28 -2.78 -17.42
N LEU A 553 35.59 -3.92 -17.26
CA LEU A 553 34.62 -4.35 -18.26
C LEU A 553 33.48 -3.35 -18.46
N THR A 554 33.00 -2.70 -17.40
CA THR A 554 32.00 -1.62 -17.52
C THR A 554 32.48 -0.48 -18.42
N ASP A 555 33.74 -0.06 -18.27
CA ASP A 555 34.37 0.97 -19.09
C ASP A 555 34.49 0.50 -20.55
N MET A 556 34.91 -0.75 -20.78
CA MET A 556 35.01 -1.35 -22.12
C MET A 556 33.65 -1.42 -22.82
N VAL A 557 32.59 -1.84 -22.12
CA VAL A 557 31.23 -1.90 -22.65
C VAL A 557 30.75 -0.50 -23.04
N SER A 558 30.95 0.49 -22.16
CA SER A 558 30.58 1.88 -22.41
C SER A 558 31.34 2.48 -23.60
N ARG A 559 32.67 2.34 -23.63
CA ARG A 559 33.54 2.88 -24.68
C ARG A 559 33.27 2.28 -26.05
N SER A 560 33.02 0.98 -26.12
CA SER A 560 32.71 0.28 -27.36
C SER A 560 31.28 0.57 -27.88
N GLY A 561 30.43 1.24 -27.09
CA GLY A 561 29.01 1.42 -27.42
C GLY A 561 28.23 0.10 -27.36
N ALA A 562 28.76 -0.89 -26.64
CA ALA A 562 28.11 -2.17 -26.42
C ALA A 562 27.03 -2.05 -25.32
N ILE A 563 26.09 -2.99 -25.30
CA ILE A 563 25.03 -3.06 -24.30
C ILE A 563 25.30 -4.09 -23.21
N ALA A 564 26.25 -5.00 -23.43
CA ALA A 564 26.56 -6.05 -22.47
C ALA A 564 28.01 -6.54 -22.63
N GLY A 565 28.51 -7.29 -21.65
CA GLY A 565 29.79 -7.97 -21.77
C GLY A 565 30.05 -9.02 -20.69
N ILE A 566 31.08 -9.82 -20.92
CA ILE A 566 31.65 -10.78 -19.96
C ILE A 566 33.17 -10.70 -20.04
N ASN A 567 33.86 -10.94 -18.92
CA ASN A 567 35.32 -11.03 -18.90
C ASN A 567 35.81 -12.15 -19.85
N ALA A 568 36.95 -11.95 -20.52
CA ALA A 568 37.40 -12.87 -21.57
C ALA A 568 38.65 -13.69 -21.21
N GLY A 569 39.80 -13.34 -21.81
CA GLY A 569 40.99 -14.18 -21.92
C GLY A 569 41.83 -14.31 -20.67
N GLY A 570 42.87 -15.14 -20.77
CA GLY A 570 43.88 -15.28 -19.72
C GLY A 570 44.62 -13.96 -19.50
N ILE A 571 45.17 -13.82 -18.30
CA ILE A 571 46.04 -12.69 -17.96
C ILE A 571 47.36 -13.21 -17.42
N TYR A 572 48.44 -12.49 -17.72
CA TYR A 572 49.71 -12.68 -17.01
C TYR A 572 50.19 -11.34 -16.43
N LEU A 573 50.94 -11.44 -15.33
CA LEU A 573 51.47 -10.29 -14.60
C LEU A 573 52.98 -10.19 -14.87
N SER A 574 53.44 -9.04 -15.38
CA SER A 574 54.86 -8.74 -15.44
C SER A 574 55.34 -8.23 -14.07
N LEU A 575 56.16 -9.02 -13.37
CA LEU A 575 56.76 -8.61 -12.09
C LEU A 575 57.92 -7.61 -12.27
N GLU A 576 58.42 -7.45 -13.50
CA GLU A 576 59.55 -6.54 -13.82
C GLU A 576 59.09 -5.10 -14.05
N GLU A 577 57.82 -4.88 -14.44
CA GLU A 577 57.25 -3.59 -14.85
C GLU A 577 56.13 -3.10 -13.91
N GLY A 578 56.15 -3.45 -12.63
CA GLY A 578 55.32 -2.75 -11.63
C GLY A 578 53.84 -3.14 -11.54
N ASN A 579 53.50 -4.42 -11.78
CA ASN A 579 52.14 -5.00 -11.73
C ASN A 579 51.23 -4.68 -12.92
N GLU A 580 51.81 -4.49 -14.09
CA GLU A 580 51.09 -4.39 -15.36
C GLU A 580 50.44 -5.74 -15.74
N VAL A 581 49.19 -5.69 -16.23
CA VAL A 581 48.35 -6.84 -16.61
C VAL A 581 48.28 -6.87 -18.13
N PHE A 582 48.72 -7.99 -18.70
CA PHE A 582 48.72 -8.22 -20.14
C PHE A 582 47.74 -9.34 -20.50
N PRO A 583 47.12 -9.31 -21.71
CA PRO A 583 46.48 -10.49 -22.25
C PRO A 583 47.47 -11.66 -22.30
N ASP A 584 47.00 -12.87 -22.06
CA ASP A 584 47.83 -14.07 -22.17
C ASP A 584 47.50 -14.86 -23.44
N GLY A 585 48.55 -15.40 -24.09
CA GLY A 585 48.45 -16.09 -25.37
C GLY A 585 48.31 -15.15 -26.57
N ILE A 586 47.36 -15.47 -27.44
CA ILE A 586 47.07 -14.76 -28.68
C ILE A 586 45.75 -14.01 -28.50
N THR A 587 45.68 -12.74 -28.90
CA THR A 587 44.45 -11.93 -28.90
C THR A 587 44.14 -11.45 -30.31
N VAL A 588 42.90 -11.64 -30.73
CA VAL A 588 42.40 -11.29 -32.07
C VAL A 588 41.18 -10.39 -31.92
N GLN A 589 41.20 -9.26 -32.61
CA GLN A 589 40.10 -8.30 -32.64
C GLN A 589 39.89 -7.84 -34.08
N ASN A 590 38.64 -7.86 -34.57
CA ASN A 590 38.29 -7.51 -35.95
C ASN A 590 39.14 -8.24 -37.02
N GLY A 591 39.50 -9.50 -36.77
CA GLY A 591 40.29 -10.35 -37.69
C GLY A 591 41.80 -10.15 -37.63
N GLU A 592 42.29 -9.20 -36.84
CA GLU A 592 43.72 -8.89 -36.71
C GLU A 592 44.28 -9.37 -35.37
N VAL A 593 45.52 -9.88 -35.37
CA VAL A 593 46.22 -10.26 -34.15
C VAL A 593 46.75 -8.99 -33.48
N VAL A 594 46.07 -8.54 -32.43
CA VAL A 594 46.41 -7.30 -31.69
C VAL A 594 47.41 -7.54 -30.57
N TYR A 595 47.53 -8.79 -30.09
CA TYR A 595 48.51 -9.17 -29.09
C TYR A 595 48.95 -10.63 -29.25
N ASN A 596 50.24 -10.93 -29.04
CA ASN A 596 50.76 -12.29 -29.06
C ASN A 596 52.03 -12.42 -28.20
N ASN A 597 51.93 -13.07 -27.05
CA ASN A 597 53.08 -13.46 -26.22
C ASN A 597 53.49 -14.94 -26.39
N ALA A 598 52.74 -15.72 -27.18
CA ALA A 598 52.96 -17.15 -27.41
C ALA A 598 53.90 -17.45 -28.60
N GLY A 599 54.20 -16.44 -29.42
CA GLY A 599 54.98 -16.60 -30.64
C GLY A 599 54.25 -17.47 -31.66
N ASP A 600 54.94 -18.51 -32.15
CA ASP A 600 54.39 -19.47 -33.13
C ASP A 600 53.74 -20.69 -32.48
N GLN A 601 53.71 -20.77 -31.14
CA GLN A 601 53.15 -21.91 -30.43
C GLN A 601 51.62 -21.88 -30.46
N ALA A 602 51.00 -23.06 -30.51
CA ALA A 602 49.56 -23.19 -30.33
C ALA A 602 49.21 -22.98 -28.85
N VAL A 603 48.18 -22.17 -28.61
CA VAL A 603 47.60 -21.91 -27.28
C VAL A 603 46.16 -22.39 -27.25
N GLU A 604 45.64 -22.68 -26.05
CA GLU A 604 44.21 -22.93 -25.92
C GLU A 604 43.47 -21.63 -26.27
N PHE A 605 42.67 -21.67 -27.32
CA PHE A 605 42.12 -20.47 -27.95
C PHE A 605 40.60 -20.55 -28.04
N ILE A 606 39.97 -19.40 -27.81
CA ILE A 606 38.52 -19.21 -27.78
C ILE A 606 38.21 -18.09 -28.74
N GLY A 607 37.56 -18.40 -29.85
CA GLY A 607 37.25 -17.39 -30.86
C GLY A 607 35.91 -17.57 -31.54
N LEU A 608 35.50 -16.50 -32.23
CA LEU A 608 34.33 -16.43 -33.08
C LEU A 608 34.80 -16.19 -34.52
N ASP A 609 34.30 -16.98 -35.46
CA ASP A 609 34.48 -16.71 -36.89
C ASP A 609 33.55 -15.59 -37.39
N ALA A 610 33.61 -15.28 -38.70
CA ALA A 610 32.80 -14.23 -39.31
C ALA A 610 31.28 -14.48 -39.25
N GLU A 611 30.88 -15.73 -39.01
CA GLU A 611 29.49 -16.13 -38.84
C GLU A 611 29.04 -16.09 -37.37
N GLY A 612 29.94 -15.81 -36.44
CA GLY A 612 29.68 -15.86 -35.00
C GLY A 612 29.71 -17.29 -34.44
N LYS A 613 30.29 -18.25 -35.15
CA LYS A 613 30.44 -19.62 -34.66
C LYS A 613 31.57 -19.69 -33.64
N LEU A 614 31.29 -20.28 -32.48
CA LEU A 614 32.27 -20.51 -31.43
C LEU A 614 33.24 -21.62 -31.86
N ILE A 615 34.52 -21.29 -31.92
CA ILE A 615 35.63 -22.18 -32.26
C ILE A 615 36.57 -22.24 -31.06
N THR A 616 36.81 -23.45 -30.55
CA THR A 616 37.59 -23.70 -29.33
C THR A 616 38.70 -24.71 -29.58
N GLY A 617 39.74 -24.65 -28.74
CA GLY A 617 40.83 -25.61 -28.68
C GLY A 617 42.18 -25.03 -29.09
N PRO A 618 43.23 -25.87 -29.14
CA PRO A 618 44.59 -25.41 -29.43
C PRO A 618 44.70 -24.81 -30.84
N MET A 619 45.17 -23.56 -30.95
CA MET A 619 45.39 -22.88 -32.23
C MET A 619 46.63 -21.99 -32.20
N ASN A 620 47.39 -21.95 -33.30
CA ASN A 620 48.44 -20.97 -33.56
C ASN A 620 47.95 -19.84 -34.50
N VAL A 621 48.80 -18.82 -34.72
CA VAL A 621 48.46 -17.66 -35.57
C VAL A 621 48.07 -18.04 -37.00
N GLN A 622 48.71 -19.07 -37.58
CA GLN A 622 48.39 -19.51 -38.93
C GLN A 622 46.99 -20.14 -38.98
N GLU A 623 46.67 -21.02 -38.03
CA GLU A 623 45.36 -21.69 -37.95
C GLU A 623 44.22 -20.68 -37.68
N ILE A 624 44.47 -19.67 -36.85
CA ILE A 624 43.54 -18.55 -36.59
C ILE A 624 43.19 -17.83 -37.90
N LYS A 625 44.20 -17.53 -38.73
CA LYS A 625 44.01 -16.88 -40.04
C LYS A 625 43.29 -17.79 -41.03
N GLU A 626 43.67 -19.07 -41.09
CA GLU A 626 43.04 -20.05 -41.99
C GLU A 626 41.56 -20.28 -41.66
N LYS A 627 41.19 -20.20 -40.38
CA LYS A 627 39.80 -20.32 -39.91
C LYS A 627 39.00 -19.01 -39.96
N ASN A 628 39.60 -17.91 -40.42
CA ASN A 628 38.96 -16.60 -40.54
C ASN A 628 38.31 -16.11 -39.22
N ILE A 629 39.00 -16.33 -38.10
CA ILE A 629 38.56 -15.85 -36.78
C ILE A 629 38.52 -14.32 -36.79
N GLN A 630 37.41 -13.75 -36.33
CA GLN A 630 37.25 -12.30 -36.18
C GLN A 630 37.62 -11.84 -34.77
N GLU A 631 37.19 -12.59 -33.76
CA GLU A 631 37.30 -12.20 -32.36
C GLU A 631 37.83 -13.38 -31.56
N GLY A 632 38.78 -13.17 -30.66
CA GLY A 632 39.21 -14.28 -29.81
C GLY A 632 40.38 -14.00 -28.88
N VAL A 633 40.51 -14.89 -27.90
CA VAL A 633 41.49 -14.79 -26.82
C VAL A 633 42.13 -16.15 -26.53
N GLY A 634 43.36 -16.11 -26.06
CA GLY A 634 44.14 -17.28 -25.68
C GLY A 634 44.26 -17.48 -24.16
N PHE A 635 44.79 -18.64 -23.80
CA PHE A 635 45.27 -19.01 -22.47
C PHE A 635 46.58 -19.81 -22.62
N SER A 636 47.64 -19.43 -21.89
CA SER A 636 48.98 -20.03 -22.05
C SER A 636 49.56 -20.57 -20.73
N PRO A 637 50.22 -21.75 -20.72
CA PRO A 637 49.89 -23.00 -21.41
C PRO A 637 48.70 -23.70 -20.71
N PRO A 638 48.13 -24.79 -21.28
CA PRO A 638 46.98 -25.49 -20.70
C PRO A 638 47.21 -25.86 -19.22
N LEU A 639 46.44 -25.25 -18.34
CA LEU A 639 46.55 -25.40 -16.88
C LEU A 639 46.12 -26.79 -16.36
N ALA A 640 45.66 -27.69 -17.23
CA ALA A 640 45.35 -29.09 -16.93
C ALA A 640 45.30 -29.94 -18.22
N ASP A 641 45.39 -31.27 -18.08
CA ASP A 641 45.37 -32.25 -19.19
C ASP A 641 44.13 -32.18 -20.10
N ASN A 642 43.07 -31.48 -19.69
CA ASN A 642 41.77 -31.41 -20.39
C ASN A 642 41.42 -30.02 -20.97
N GLY A 643 42.34 -29.03 -20.88
CA GLY A 643 42.14 -27.69 -21.44
C GLY A 643 41.05 -26.87 -20.74
N THR A 644 40.45 -25.91 -21.47
CA THR A 644 39.34 -25.07 -21.00
C THR A 644 37.98 -25.56 -21.50
N THR A 645 37.95 -26.60 -22.34
CA THR A 645 36.73 -27.12 -22.96
C THR A 645 35.79 -27.74 -21.91
N LEU A 646 34.53 -27.30 -21.92
CA LEU A 646 33.47 -27.79 -21.02
C LEU A 646 32.53 -28.75 -21.76
N VAL A 647 32.03 -28.34 -22.93
CA VAL A 647 31.09 -29.12 -23.75
C VAL A 647 31.61 -29.16 -25.18
N ARG A 648 31.54 -30.32 -25.82
CA ARG A 648 31.88 -30.52 -27.24
C ARG A 648 30.88 -31.43 -27.91
N GLU A 649 30.37 -31.03 -29.08
CA GLU A 649 29.31 -31.74 -29.81
C GLU A 649 28.10 -32.13 -28.94
N GLY A 650 27.73 -31.26 -27.98
CA GLY A 650 26.63 -31.47 -27.03
C GLY A 650 26.91 -32.56 -25.98
N LYS A 651 28.17 -32.95 -25.80
CA LYS A 651 28.59 -33.96 -24.83
C LYS A 651 29.51 -33.35 -23.76
N PRO A 652 29.44 -33.89 -22.52
CA PRO A 652 30.42 -33.61 -21.47
C PRO A 652 31.87 -33.82 -21.94
N ALA A 653 32.76 -32.87 -21.64
CA ALA A 653 34.20 -32.95 -21.91
C ALA A 653 35.08 -32.94 -20.64
N VAL A 654 34.52 -32.61 -19.47
CA VAL A 654 35.23 -32.48 -18.19
C VAL A 654 35.22 -33.82 -17.43
N PRO A 655 36.39 -34.46 -17.20
CA PRO A 655 36.50 -35.62 -16.34
C PRO A 655 36.60 -35.21 -14.85
N GLY A 656 36.00 -36.01 -13.97
CA GLY A 656 35.98 -35.71 -12.53
C GLY A 656 35.28 -34.38 -12.23
N ASP A 657 35.88 -33.57 -11.36
CA ASP A 657 35.46 -32.19 -11.06
C ASP A 657 36.15 -31.14 -11.96
N GLY A 658 37.04 -31.60 -12.85
CA GLY A 658 37.90 -30.77 -13.70
C GLY A 658 39.16 -30.23 -13.03
N GLY A 659 39.44 -30.55 -11.76
CA GLY A 659 40.76 -30.33 -11.13
C GLY A 659 41.13 -28.90 -10.76
N TRP A 660 40.28 -27.91 -11.05
CA TRP A 660 40.56 -26.48 -10.75
C TRP A 660 39.92 -26.02 -9.42
N GLY A 661 39.30 -26.93 -8.68
CA GLY A 661 38.63 -26.65 -7.40
C GLY A 661 37.36 -25.80 -7.52
N ILE A 662 36.79 -25.44 -6.37
CA ILE A 662 35.62 -24.57 -6.27
C ILE A 662 36.07 -23.10 -6.30
N ALA A 663 35.60 -22.33 -7.28
CA ALA A 663 35.92 -20.91 -7.44
C ALA A 663 34.79 -20.16 -8.16
N PRO A 664 34.78 -18.82 -8.18
CA PRO A 664 33.99 -18.07 -9.15
C PRO A 664 34.41 -18.47 -10.57
N ARG A 665 33.43 -18.66 -11.46
CA ARG A 665 33.67 -19.14 -12.84
C ARG A 665 32.99 -18.23 -13.87
N ALA A 666 33.62 -18.08 -15.03
CA ALA A 666 33.04 -17.45 -16.20
C ALA A 666 33.19 -18.39 -17.40
N GLY A 667 32.27 -18.34 -18.35
CA GLY A 667 32.30 -19.20 -19.53
C GLY A 667 31.49 -18.65 -20.68
N ILE A 668 31.83 -19.11 -21.89
CA ILE A 668 31.08 -18.88 -23.12
C ILE A 668 30.71 -20.23 -23.74
N GLY A 669 29.48 -20.34 -24.22
CA GLY A 669 29.00 -21.49 -24.97
C GLY A 669 28.12 -21.10 -26.13
N GLN A 670 27.74 -22.07 -26.96
CA GLN A 670 26.87 -21.87 -28.11
C GLN A 670 25.89 -23.03 -28.24
N ARG A 671 24.64 -22.72 -28.57
CA ARG A 671 23.57 -23.69 -28.89
C ARG A 671 23.61 -24.11 -30.35
N ALA A 672 22.93 -25.20 -30.66
CA ALA A 672 22.79 -25.69 -32.04
C ALA A 672 22.12 -24.67 -32.99
N ASP A 673 21.28 -23.77 -32.45
CA ASP A 673 20.61 -22.71 -33.21
C ASP A 673 21.48 -21.45 -33.44
N GLY A 674 22.71 -21.44 -32.93
CA GLY A 674 23.65 -20.32 -33.03
C GLY A 674 23.65 -19.36 -31.84
N THR A 675 22.67 -19.46 -30.92
CA THR A 675 22.59 -18.61 -29.73
C THR A 675 23.84 -18.78 -28.86
N LEU A 676 24.54 -17.68 -28.56
CA LEU A 676 25.65 -17.67 -27.61
C LEU A 676 25.13 -17.64 -26.16
N ILE A 677 25.90 -18.21 -25.25
CA ILE A 677 25.59 -18.31 -23.83
C ILE A 677 26.79 -17.73 -23.08
N PHE A 678 26.63 -16.57 -22.45
CA PHE A 678 27.56 -16.07 -21.45
C PHE A 678 27.10 -16.54 -20.08
N MET A 679 28.02 -17.04 -19.25
CA MET A 679 27.70 -17.55 -17.93
C MET A 679 28.72 -17.10 -16.91
N VAL A 680 28.25 -16.59 -15.77
CA VAL A 680 29.06 -16.30 -14.58
C VAL A 680 28.47 -16.97 -13.35
N ILE A 681 29.34 -17.52 -12.52
CA ILE A 681 29.00 -18.08 -11.20
C ILE A 681 29.82 -17.33 -10.16
N ASP A 682 29.11 -16.74 -9.19
CA ASP A 682 29.69 -16.03 -8.06
C ASP A 682 30.40 -17.03 -7.13
N GLY A 683 31.39 -16.58 -6.37
CA GLY A 683 32.13 -17.46 -5.47
C GLY A 683 32.88 -16.71 -4.38
N ARG A 684 33.49 -17.48 -3.48
CA ARG A 684 34.26 -17.00 -2.31
C ARG A 684 33.44 -16.28 -1.24
N ASP A 685 32.12 -16.48 -1.23
CA ASP A 685 31.23 -15.96 -0.19
C ASP A 685 30.37 -17.09 0.39
N PRO A 686 30.67 -17.57 1.61
CA PRO A 686 29.91 -18.64 2.26
C PRO A 686 28.42 -18.36 2.47
N ASP A 687 28.03 -17.10 2.60
CA ASP A 687 26.65 -16.70 2.88
C ASP A 687 25.85 -16.46 1.58
N TRP A 688 26.53 -16.37 0.43
CA TRP A 688 25.94 -16.09 -0.87
C TRP A 688 26.13 -17.21 -1.90
N SER A 689 27.39 -17.48 -2.27
CA SER A 689 27.80 -18.50 -3.23
C SER A 689 29.27 -18.84 -3.00
N ILE A 690 29.57 -20.12 -2.74
CA ILE A 690 30.95 -20.54 -2.53
C ILE A 690 31.73 -20.70 -3.85
N GLY A 691 31.02 -20.84 -4.98
CA GLY A 691 31.58 -21.06 -6.30
C GLY A 691 31.31 -22.45 -6.87
N ALA A 692 31.87 -22.71 -8.05
CA ALA A 692 31.64 -23.90 -8.85
C ALA A 692 32.95 -24.55 -9.32
N THR A 693 32.90 -25.87 -9.49
CA THR A 693 33.91 -26.65 -10.22
C THR A 693 33.70 -26.51 -11.74
N LEU A 694 34.65 -26.97 -12.55
CA LEU A 694 34.45 -26.99 -14.01
C LEU A 694 33.33 -27.96 -14.40
N LYS A 695 33.15 -29.03 -13.61
CA LYS A 695 32.07 -29.99 -13.84
C LYS A 695 30.69 -29.40 -13.57
N ASP A 696 30.57 -28.55 -12.55
CA ASP A 696 29.31 -27.81 -12.29
C ASP A 696 28.97 -26.88 -13.46
N MET A 697 29.97 -26.14 -13.96
CA MET A 697 29.80 -25.27 -15.14
C MET A 697 29.39 -26.06 -16.39
N GLU A 698 30.04 -27.19 -16.66
CA GLU A 698 29.65 -28.09 -17.77
C GLU A 698 28.18 -28.51 -17.67
N ASN A 699 27.75 -28.99 -16.49
CA ASN A 699 26.37 -29.44 -16.29
C ASN A 699 25.37 -28.31 -16.56
N LEU A 700 25.66 -27.08 -16.09
CA LEU A 700 24.83 -25.92 -16.35
C LEU A 700 24.80 -25.55 -17.84
N PHE A 701 25.94 -25.57 -18.54
CA PHE A 701 25.95 -25.31 -19.99
C PHE A 701 25.12 -26.35 -20.77
N LEU A 702 25.17 -27.62 -20.38
CA LEU A 702 24.34 -28.68 -20.97
C LEU A 702 22.85 -28.45 -20.67
N GLU A 703 22.50 -28.02 -19.46
CA GLU A 703 21.13 -27.65 -19.09
C GLU A 703 20.59 -26.49 -19.96
N TYR A 704 21.46 -25.52 -20.26
CA TYR A 704 21.14 -24.43 -21.18
C TYR A 704 21.26 -24.80 -22.67
N GLY A 705 21.48 -26.07 -23.00
CA GLY A 705 21.45 -26.59 -24.38
C GLY A 705 22.70 -26.29 -25.21
N ALA A 706 23.85 -26.05 -24.56
CA ALA A 706 25.10 -25.82 -25.27
C ALA A 706 25.53 -27.07 -26.07
N VAL A 707 25.94 -26.85 -27.33
CA VAL A 707 26.65 -27.86 -28.14
C VAL A 707 28.16 -27.69 -28.07
N GLU A 708 28.63 -26.46 -27.86
CA GLU A 708 30.03 -26.14 -27.57
C GLU A 708 30.06 -25.21 -26.36
N ALA A 709 30.98 -25.42 -25.41
CA ALA A 709 31.18 -24.51 -24.29
C ALA A 709 32.61 -24.59 -23.77
N VAL A 710 33.11 -23.46 -23.28
CA VAL A 710 34.49 -23.30 -22.83
C VAL A 710 34.55 -22.33 -21.65
N ASN A 711 35.45 -22.62 -20.72
CA ASN A 711 35.70 -21.81 -19.54
C ASN A 711 36.57 -20.59 -19.92
N LEU A 712 36.17 -19.41 -19.42
CA LEU A 712 36.90 -18.15 -19.52
C LEU A 712 37.73 -17.90 -18.26
N SER A 713 38.38 -16.74 -18.18
CA SER A 713 39.19 -16.39 -17.02
C SER A 713 38.34 -16.34 -15.75
N GLY A 714 38.80 -17.01 -14.69
CA GLY A 714 38.01 -17.22 -13.47
C GLY A 714 38.44 -16.36 -12.29
N GLY A 715 37.92 -16.70 -11.09
CA GLY A 715 38.36 -16.09 -9.84
C GLY A 715 37.87 -14.65 -9.64
N SER A 716 38.77 -13.73 -9.30
CA SER A 716 38.40 -12.32 -9.01
C SER A 716 38.05 -11.48 -10.24
N MET A 717 38.15 -12.05 -11.44
CA MET A 717 37.84 -11.39 -12.71
C MET A 717 36.44 -11.74 -13.23
N VAL A 718 35.70 -12.59 -12.52
CA VAL A 718 34.38 -13.04 -12.96
C VAL A 718 33.38 -11.91 -12.83
N GLU A 719 32.98 -11.37 -13.97
CA GLU A 719 32.02 -10.28 -14.07
C GLU A 719 31.23 -10.36 -15.37
N MET A 720 29.95 -10.00 -15.27
CA MET A 720 29.03 -9.86 -16.39
C MET A 720 28.38 -8.48 -16.28
N VAL A 721 28.40 -7.73 -17.37
CA VAL A 721 27.87 -6.37 -17.47
C VAL A 721 26.69 -6.36 -18.42
N TYR A 722 25.64 -5.62 -18.08
CA TYR A 722 24.57 -5.26 -18.99
C TYR A 722 24.15 -3.82 -18.66
N ASP A 723 23.99 -3.01 -19.70
CA ASP A 723 23.51 -1.63 -19.59
C ASP A 723 24.35 -0.78 -18.62
N GLY A 724 25.68 -0.89 -18.77
CA GLY A 724 26.66 -0.20 -17.93
C GLY A 724 26.72 -0.65 -16.47
N LYS A 725 26.02 -1.73 -16.09
CA LYS A 725 25.96 -2.23 -14.71
C LYS A 725 26.46 -3.66 -14.61
N VAL A 726 27.24 -3.93 -13.56
CA VAL A 726 27.63 -5.30 -13.20
C VAL A 726 26.42 -6.05 -12.65
N LEU A 727 26.12 -7.22 -13.23
CA LEU A 727 24.94 -8.01 -12.90
C LEU A 727 25.14 -9.01 -11.76
N ASN A 728 26.37 -9.46 -11.55
CA ASN A 728 26.69 -10.53 -10.60
C ASN A 728 27.52 -10.00 -9.41
N LYS A 729 27.59 -10.77 -8.33
CA LYS A 729 28.37 -10.37 -7.15
C LYS A 729 29.85 -10.70 -7.37
N VAL A 730 30.62 -9.70 -7.76
CA VAL A 730 32.08 -9.84 -7.92
C VAL A 730 32.75 -10.26 -6.61
N SER A 731 33.70 -11.19 -6.69
CA SER A 731 34.40 -11.72 -5.50
C SER A 731 35.49 -10.79 -4.95
N ASN A 732 35.81 -9.72 -5.68
CA ASN A 732 36.77 -8.71 -5.23
C ASN A 732 36.08 -7.69 -4.32
N ILE A 733 36.60 -7.55 -3.10
CA ILE A 733 36.05 -6.64 -2.08
C ILE A 733 36.11 -5.16 -2.48
N PHE A 734 36.95 -4.80 -3.46
CA PHE A 734 37.10 -3.44 -3.97
C PHE A 734 36.23 -3.17 -5.22
N GLY A 735 35.36 -4.11 -5.61
CA GLY A 735 34.53 -4.02 -6.81
C GLY A 735 35.21 -4.61 -8.05
N GLU A 736 34.81 -4.15 -9.23
CA GLU A 736 35.38 -4.60 -10.51
C GLU A 736 36.91 -4.50 -10.53
N ARG A 737 37.54 -5.51 -11.09
CA ARG A 737 38.99 -5.54 -11.29
C ARG A 737 39.26 -5.12 -12.74
N PRO A 738 40.25 -4.25 -13.01
CA PRO A 738 40.63 -3.99 -14.38
C PRO A 738 41.10 -5.27 -15.08
N ILE A 739 40.66 -5.45 -16.32
CA ILE A 739 40.96 -6.62 -17.15
C ILE A 739 41.41 -6.16 -18.54
N PRO A 740 42.28 -6.91 -19.24
CA PRO A 740 42.79 -6.46 -20.53
C PRO A 740 41.88 -6.80 -21.71
N THR A 741 40.93 -7.74 -21.53
CA THR A 741 40.02 -8.19 -22.58
C THR A 741 38.63 -8.57 -22.04
N GLY A 742 37.59 -8.28 -22.81
CA GLY A 742 36.20 -8.67 -22.53
C GLY A 742 35.44 -8.94 -23.82
N PHE A 743 34.60 -9.98 -23.83
CA PHE A 743 33.64 -10.15 -24.93
C PHE A 743 32.46 -9.23 -24.68
N VAL A 744 32.17 -8.34 -25.62
CA VAL A 744 31.11 -7.34 -25.51
C VAL A 744 30.03 -7.58 -26.58
N VAL A 745 28.79 -7.23 -26.27
CA VAL A 745 27.64 -7.43 -27.15
C VAL A 745 27.16 -6.09 -27.66
N MET A 746 27.29 -5.87 -28.97
CA MET A 746 26.84 -4.66 -29.66
C MET A 746 25.30 -4.56 -29.64
N PRO A 747 24.69 -3.35 -29.72
CA PRO A 747 23.24 -3.13 -29.67
C PRO A 747 22.39 -3.97 -30.62
#